data_AF-A0A0G4LXW2-F1
#
_entry.id   AF-A0A0G4LXW2-F1
#
_cell.length_a   1.000
_cell.length_b   1.000
_cell.length_c   1.000
_cell.angle_alpha   90.00
_cell.angle_beta   90.00
_cell.angle_gamma   90.00
#
_symmetry.space_group_name_H-M   'P 1'
#
loop_
_entity.id
_entity.type
_entity.pdbx_description
1 polymer ?
#
loop_
_entity_poly.entity_id
_entity_poly.type
_entity_poly.pdbx_seq_one_letter_code
_entity_poly.pdbx_strand_id
1 'polypeptide(L)'
;MTLQFAPFSSDIELPFYAALFASKVDHDKLDDSVRKVIGQYTPLSVAAEQSCKMQIMGDALTRDENDNEVRAAREHIRAEGSIKNFNTLDEFKNADKQAMLQLTAKHIWHAINDGSIYEVPSLLSSFMILSYADLKKYRFTYWFAFPALHSDPQWKKSGPVVRLTPKESVVLVDRVGTWTSQRTNSRQNGFFLAKKVRNVDLSNFSEDGNSELHDLNNEKGYLWEIGKLSDFETGFFNDVPPEDCYVSFVDSSTYAENPSWPLRNLLWLIRQRFRLSKVNILCYRELRSNRYAARSIIIPLETEATEPLNVSKVPKVTGWERDSEAKLRARVANLADYMDPARLADQSVDLNLKLMKWRISPNLDLDAVSRTRCLLLGAGTLGSYVSRNLLGWGVRKITFVDYGRVSFSNPVRQPLFEFDDCLGGGKAKAPQAAEALKRIYPGVESEGHTLSVPMLGHPFTDEAKVKADFDKLQQLIDDHDAIFLLMDSRESRWLPSVMGKAAGKIVMNAALGFDSFVVMRHGAEPKDVDPSDQERKTLGCYFCNDVVAPVDSQKNLTLDQQCTVTRPGVAAMASAQLVELLASLLQHPLKHHAAAPQISAGAHTPRDPPDHALGLVPHQIRGFVSTFENLVIRGESYPCCSACGPPVLDAFRTDGWEFVKRALLEKDYVAELSGLAEVQRQAELLSAERDLLTMPCVAVPIKSTAQELGLPIHEINTFTGWTPSFNMNLIVAVSFGLLVPPRLLRSAQYGGLNLHPSLLPDLRGPAPLHHTLLLNRPFTGITLQTLHESKFDHGTILSQTSLPGLPVPPGTNLQALHDIVTPPAAEMLVQGLRDGVHVPPLKPVGRTPSQRDLAALRHAPKLTKQDRQVRWRAWAADDFATRETVLGPLWSELQTRRGRKRVLFEGLEAVAPLAGGDEAVKGRAGAFVAFETGADAGGSGGPVLVEEAVEVSYLEADDGSGSVLISAPGGGVVKVARIKIEGDKSKPAANTLAIHTNVGKAEYWKRSVTGHGEASS
;
A
#
# COMPACT_ATOMS: atom_id res chain seq x y z
N MET A 1 0.03 -75.43 -9.24
CA MET A 1 -0.14 -74.14 -9.97
C MET A 1 1.16 -73.36 -9.91
N THR A 2 1.51 -72.63 -10.96
CA THR A 2 2.68 -71.72 -11.00
C THR A 2 2.49 -70.54 -10.06
N LEU A 3 3.56 -70.14 -9.37
CA LEU A 3 3.53 -69.04 -8.41
C LEU A 3 3.52 -67.68 -9.13
N GLN A 4 2.56 -66.82 -8.79
CA GLN A 4 2.50 -65.43 -9.23
C GLN A 4 3.07 -64.52 -8.14
N PHE A 5 3.63 -63.36 -8.53
CA PHE A 5 4.31 -62.45 -7.62
C PHE A 5 3.76 -61.04 -7.77
N ALA A 6 3.54 -60.36 -6.66
CA ALA A 6 3.17 -58.95 -6.64
C ALA A 6 4.40 -58.07 -6.90
N PRO A 7 4.44 -57.27 -7.98
CA PRO A 7 5.60 -56.45 -8.33
C PRO A 7 5.80 -55.30 -7.34
N PHE A 8 7.06 -54.92 -7.12
CA PHE A 8 7.36 -53.67 -6.43
C PHE A 8 6.99 -52.46 -7.29
N SER A 9 6.58 -51.39 -6.62
CA SER A 9 6.41 -50.06 -7.20
C SER A 9 7.15 -49.03 -6.37
N SER A 10 7.66 -47.98 -7.01
CA SER A 10 8.43 -46.93 -6.35
C SER A 10 7.52 -45.95 -5.62
N ASP A 11 7.99 -45.43 -4.50
CA ASP A 11 7.42 -44.31 -3.76
C ASP A 11 8.58 -43.41 -3.32
N ILE A 12 8.59 -42.13 -3.71
CA ILE A 12 9.73 -41.23 -3.52
C ILE A 12 9.25 -39.99 -2.79
N GLU A 13 9.86 -39.69 -1.64
CA GLU A 13 9.50 -38.51 -0.88
C GLU A 13 10.01 -37.22 -1.55
N LEU A 14 9.27 -36.12 -1.35
CA LEU A 14 9.62 -34.83 -1.91
C LEU A 14 11.05 -34.36 -1.55
N PRO A 15 11.54 -34.52 -0.30
CA PRO A 15 12.89 -34.09 0.07
C PRO A 15 14.01 -34.83 -0.66
N PHE A 16 13.77 -36.06 -1.16
CA PHE A 16 14.77 -36.79 -1.93
C PHE A 16 15.11 -36.07 -3.24
N TYR A 17 14.11 -35.51 -3.93
CA TYR A 17 14.36 -34.75 -5.15
C TYR A 17 15.19 -33.50 -4.87
N ALA A 18 14.92 -32.79 -3.78
CA ALA A 18 15.70 -31.63 -3.37
C ALA A 18 17.15 -32.01 -3.06
N ALA A 19 17.37 -33.08 -2.30
CA ALA A 19 18.70 -33.60 -2.00
C ALA A 19 19.46 -34.02 -3.28
N LEU A 20 18.79 -34.67 -4.23
CA LEU A 20 19.39 -35.07 -5.49
C LEU A 20 19.74 -33.85 -6.37
N PHE A 21 18.88 -32.83 -6.43
CA PHE A 21 19.13 -31.60 -7.17
C PHE A 21 20.33 -30.83 -6.58
N ALA A 22 20.34 -30.63 -5.26
CA ALA A 22 21.45 -29.98 -4.55
C ALA A 22 22.77 -30.75 -4.80
N SER A 23 22.74 -32.07 -4.62
CA SER A 23 23.92 -32.89 -4.86
C SER A 23 24.40 -32.84 -6.31
N LYS A 24 23.51 -32.73 -7.31
CA LYS A 24 23.90 -32.61 -8.72
C LYS A 24 24.58 -31.28 -9.02
N VAL A 25 24.17 -30.19 -8.36
CA VAL A 25 24.76 -28.85 -8.54
C VAL A 25 26.07 -28.72 -7.78
N ASP A 26 26.07 -29.11 -6.50
CA ASP A 26 27.14 -28.79 -5.56
C ASP A 26 28.28 -29.80 -5.58
N HIS A 27 27.96 -31.09 -5.80
CA HIS A 27 28.91 -32.20 -5.71
C HIS A 27 29.18 -32.85 -7.06
N ASP A 28 28.16 -33.44 -7.69
CA ASP A 28 28.35 -34.32 -8.85
C ASP A 28 28.72 -33.50 -10.11
N LYS A 29 28.11 -32.32 -10.30
CA LYS A 29 28.31 -31.47 -11.50
C LYS A 29 28.10 -32.26 -12.79
N LEU A 30 29.17 -32.57 -13.51
CA LEU A 30 29.16 -33.36 -14.75
C LEU A 30 29.39 -34.86 -14.51
N ASP A 31 29.76 -35.26 -13.29
CA ASP A 31 29.86 -36.67 -12.92
C ASP A 31 28.46 -37.32 -12.95
N ASP A 32 28.36 -38.42 -13.69
CA ASP A 32 27.15 -39.25 -13.84
C ASP A 32 27.38 -40.69 -13.34
N SER A 33 28.41 -40.87 -12.51
CA SER A 33 28.76 -42.13 -11.85
C SER A 33 27.60 -42.67 -11.04
N VAL A 34 27.53 -44.00 -10.96
CA VAL A 34 26.49 -44.69 -10.19
C VAL A 34 26.71 -44.43 -8.70
N ARG A 35 25.65 -44.02 -8.01
CA ARG A 35 25.67 -43.76 -6.56
C ARG A 35 24.81 -44.77 -5.81
N LYS A 36 25.19 -45.04 -4.56
CA LYS A 36 24.40 -45.86 -3.65
C LYS A 36 23.15 -45.10 -3.21
N VAL A 37 22.03 -45.80 -3.11
CA VAL A 37 20.77 -45.29 -2.56
C VAL A 37 20.18 -46.35 -1.65
N ILE A 38 19.77 -45.95 -0.45
CA ILE A 38 19.08 -46.85 0.48
C ILE A 38 17.58 -46.71 0.29
N GLY A 39 16.91 -47.83 0.01
CA GLY A 39 15.45 -47.93 -0.02
C GLY A 39 14.93 -48.67 1.20
N GLN A 40 13.63 -48.53 1.45
CA GLN A 40 12.95 -49.29 2.49
C GLN A 40 11.57 -49.75 2.05
N TYR A 41 11.10 -50.86 2.62
CA TYR A 41 9.74 -51.36 2.42
C TYR A 41 9.18 -51.97 3.70
N THR A 42 7.85 -52.02 3.81
CA THR A 42 7.15 -52.43 5.03
C THR A 42 5.86 -53.18 4.69
N PRO A 43 5.46 -54.20 5.47
CA PRO A 43 4.19 -54.92 5.28
C PRO A 43 2.97 -54.13 5.80
N LEU A 44 2.72 -52.96 5.20
CA LEU A 44 1.61 -52.07 5.57
C LEU A 44 0.24 -52.75 5.40
N SER A 45 -0.74 -52.30 6.17
CA SER A 45 -2.14 -52.75 6.07
C SER A 45 -2.92 -51.89 5.10
N VAL A 46 -2.69 -52.12 3.81
CA VAL A 46 -3.27 -51.35 2.70
C VAL A 46 -3.97 -52.27 1.69
N ALA A 47 -4.77 -51.67 0.79
CA ALA A 47 -5.36 -52.38 -0.33
C ALA A 47 -4.27 -53.06 -1.20
N ALA A 48 -4.64 -54.18 -1.86
CA ALA A 48 -3.69 -55.02 -2.60
C ALA A 48 -2.90 -54.25 -3.65
N GLU A 49 -3.55 -53.32 -4.34
CA GLU A 49 -2.97 -52.49 -5.40
C GLU A 49 -1.99 -51.43 -4.89
N GLN A 50 -2.07 -51.09 -3.60
CA GLN A 50 -1.21 -50.12 -2.93
C GLN A 50 -0.07 -50.78 -2.13
N SER A 51 -0.06 -52.12 -2.06
CA SER A 51 0.97 -52.90 -1.40
C SER A 51 2.29 -52.91 -2.19
N CYS A 52 3.35 -53.54 -1.68
CA CYS A 52 4.62 -53.70 -2.39
C CYS A 52 5.29 -52.37 -2.82
N LYS A 53 5.33 -51.38 -1.93
CA LYS A 53 6.00 -50.08 -2.18
C LYS A 53 7.46 -50.10 -1.73
N MET A 54 8.37 -49.72 -2.62
CA MET A 54 9.76 -49.38 -2.31
C MET A 54 9.84 -47.87 -2.07
N GLN A 55 10.07 -47.48 -0.82
CA GLN A 55 10.13 -46.10 -0.39
C GLN A 55 11.57 -45.57 -0.46
N ILE A 56 11.74 -44.39 -1.06
CA ILE A 56 12.98 -43.62 -1.08
C ILE A 56 12.80 -42.36 -0.25
N MET A 57 13.47 -42.33 0.89
CA MET A 57 13.39 -41.26 1.87
C MET A 57 14.27 -40.06 1.47
N GLY A 58 14.03 -38.90 2.08
CA GLY A 58 14.85 -37.70 1.87
C GLY A 58 16.36 -37.87 2.10
N ASP A 59 16.73 -38.73 3.05
CA ASP A 59 18.11 -39.01 3.46
C ASP A 59 18.77 -40.17 2.69
N ALA A 60 18.09 -40.75 1.69
CA ALA A 60 18.48 -42.00 1.05
C ALA A 60 19.85 -41.97 0.34
N LEU A 61 20.36 -40.77 -0.01
CA LEU A 61 21.68 -40.57 -0.63
C LEU A 61 22.84 -40.48 0.37
N THR A 62 22.54 -40.13 1.62
CA THR A 62 23.54 -39.81 2.67
C THR A 62 23.50 -40.79 3.83
N ARG A 63 22.48 -41.66 3.88
CA ARG A 63 22.30 -42.66 4.94
C ARG A 63 23.48 -43.63 5.03
N ASP A 64 24.03 -43.76 6.24
CA ASP A 64 25.27 -44.49 6.44
C ASP A 64 25.06 -46.02 6.55
N GLU A 65 26.15 -46.76 6.39
CA GLU A 65 26.19 -48.21 6.48
C GLU A 65 25.87 -48.77 7.88
N ASN A 66 26.09 -47.94 8.92
CA ASN A 66 26.06 -48.28 10.35
C ASN A 66 24.92 -47.62 11.14
N ASP A 67 23.93 -47.01 10.47
CA ASP A 67 22.79 -46.34 11.12
C ASP A 67 21.92 -47.34 11.91
N ASN A 68 22.30 -47.57 13.17
CA ASN A 68 21.58 -48.37 14.16
C ASN A 68 20.58 -47.53 14.98
N GLU A 69 20.46 -46.23 14.70
CA GLU A 69 19.69 -45.31 15.52
C GLU A 69 18.42 -44.83 14.81
N VAL A 70 17.28 -45.27 15.34
CA VAL A 70 16.13 -44.48 15.78
C VAL A 70 15.03 -45.48 16.15
N ARG A 71 14.44 -45.36 17.34
CA ARG A 71 13.41 -46.27 17.88
C ARG A 71 12.17 -46.44 16.98
N ALA A 72 11.93 -45.51 16.04
CA ALA A 72 10.87 -45.55 15.03
C ALA A 72 11.22 -46.35 13.74
N ALA A 73 12.49 -46.66 13.50
CA ALA A 73 12.97 -47.32 12.27
C ALA A 73 12.84 -48.86 12.27
N ARG A 74 12.28 -49.46 13.33
CA ARG A 74 12.33 -50.92 13.55
C ARG A 74 11.28 -51.73 12.77
N GLU A 75 10.33 -51.08 12.11
CA GLU A 75 9.30 -51.73 11.27
C GLU A 75 9.57 -51.56 9.75
N HIS A 76 10.69 -50.94 9.37
CA HIS A 76 11.10 -50.77 7.98
C HIS A 76 12.21 -51.75 7.61
N ILE A 77 12.08 -52.37 6.44
CA ILE A 77 13.07 -53.30 5.92
C ILE A 77 13.95 -52.61 4.90
N ARG A 78 15.25 -52.61 5.17
CA ARG A 78 16.28 -52.03 4.31
C ARG A 78 16.40 -52.81 3.00
N ALA A 79 16.51 -52.08 1.90
CA ALA A 79 16.83 -52.59 0.57
C ALA A 79 18.04 -51.83 0.00
N GLU A 80 19.01 -52.55 -0.57
CA GLU A 80 20.17 -51.91 -1.20
C GLU A 80 19.84 -51.50 -2.63
N GLY A 81 20.12 -50.25 -2.99
CA GLY A 81 19.92 -49.79 -4.34
C GLY A 81 21.01 -48.86 -4.85
N SER A 82 20.83 -48.47 -6.11
CA SER A 82 21.73 -47.53 -6.78
C SER A 82 20.95 -46.59 -7.69
N ILE A 83 21.50 -45.40 -7.92
CA ILE A 83 20.98 -44.41 -8.86
C ILE A 83 22.04 -44.05 -9.89
N LYS A 84 21.66 -44.04 -11.16
CA LYS A 84 22.44 -43.43 -12.26
C LYS A 84 21.67 -42.23 -12.79
N ASN A 85 22.19 -41.04 -12.53
CA ASN A 85 21.60 -39.79 -12.98
C ASN A 85 22.35 -39.25 -14.20
N PHE A 86 21.75 -39.36 -15.38
CA PHE A 86 22.33 -38.92 -16.64
C PHE A 86 22.37 -37.39 -16.74
N ASN A 87 23.35 -36.85 -17.45
CA ASN A 87 23.50 -35.41 -17.65
C ASN A 87 22.52 -34.87 -18.68
N THR A 88 22.20 -35.67 -19.71
CA THR A 88 21.28 -35.29 -20.77
C THR A 88 20.10 -36.25 -20.91
N LEU A 89 18.97 -35.73 -21.39
CA LEU A 89 17.80 -36.55 -21.66
C LEU A 89 18.06 -37.58 -22.78
N ASP A 90 18.93 -37.25 -23.73
CA ASP A 90 19.25 -38.13 -24.87
C ASP A 90 20.11 -39.31 -24.42
N GLU A 91 21.08 -39.10 -23.52
CA GLU A 91 21.82 -40.19 -22.86
C GLU A 91 20.86 -41.12 -22.11
N PHE A 92 19.93 -40.57 -21.33
CA PHE A 92 18.93 -41.36 -20.62
C PHE A 92 18.07 -42.19 -21.58
N LYS A 93 17.63 -41.63 -22.71
CA LYS A 93 16.81 -42.35 -23.70
C LYS A 93 17.58 -43.47 -24.39
N ASN A 94 18.81 -43.18 -24.83
CA ASN A 94 19.65 -44.09 -25.62
C ASN A 94 20.40 -45.12 -24.77
N ALA A 95 20.46 -44.95 -23.46
CA ALA A 95 21.04 -45.92 -22.53
C ALA A 95 20.45 -47.33 -22.72
N ASP A 96 21.32 -48.34 -22.76
CA ASP A 96 20.95 -49.76 -22.77
C ASP A 96 20.46 -50.20 -21.38
N LYS A 97 19.16 -49.98 -21.18
CA LYS A 97 18.45 -50.29 -19.93
C LYS A 97 18.48 -51.78 -19.63
N GLN A 98 18.47 -52.64 -20.64
CA GLN A 98 18.47 -54.08 -20.41
C GLN A 98 19.83 -54.56 -19.93
N ALA A 99 20.94 -54.03 -20.48
CA ALA A 99 22.28 -54.31 -19.99
C ALA A 99 22.48 -53.82 -18.54
N MET A 100 21.96 -52.65 -18.19
CA MET A 100 22.03 -52.12 -16.82
C MET A 100 21.27 -53.00 -15.82
N LEU A 101 20.05 -53.44 -16.16
CA LEU A 101 19.29 -54.39 -15.34
C LEU A 101 20.02 -55.72 -15.15
N GLN A 102 20.64 -56.24 -16.21
CA GLN A 102 21.44 -57.46 -16.15
C GLN A 102 22.67 -57.31 -15.24
N LEU A 103 23.33 -56.15 -15.27
CA LEU A 103 24.48 -55.87 -14.41
C LEU A 103 24.10 -55.89 -12.92
N THR A 104 22.99 -55.26 -12.54
CA THR A 104 22.52 -55.30 -11.15
C THR A 104 22.13 -56.72 -10.72
N ALA A 105 21.46 -57.47 -11.59
CA ALA A 105 21.11 -58.87 -11.29
C ALA A 105 22.33 -59.79 -11.19
N LYS A 106 23.40 -59.53 -11.95
CA LYS A 106 24.69 -60.22 -11.80
C LYS A 106 25.26 -60.06 -10.40
N HIS A 107 25.16 -58.87 -9.80
CA HIS A 107 25.63 -58.65 -8.43
C HIS A 107 24.87 -59.52 -7.42
N ILE A 108 23.54 -59.61 -7.53
CA ILE A 108 22.72 -60.50 -6.69
C ILE A 108 23.14 -61.96 -6.90
N TRP A 109 23.30 -62.38 -8.16
CA TRP A 109 23.69 -63.74 -8.52
C TRP A 109 25.08 -64.11 -7.98
N HIS A 110 26.07 -63.24 -8.12
CA HIS A 110 27.41 -63.46 -7.60
C HIS A 110 27.39 -63.57 -6.08
N ALA A 111 26.69 -62.65 -5.39
CA ALA A 111 26.57 -62.67 -3.94
C ALA A 111 25.95 -63.98 -3.41
N ILE A 112 24.97 -64.54 -4.13
CA ILE A 112 24.39 -65.85 -3.80
C ILE A 112 25.44 -66.97 -3.92
N ASN A 113 26.23 -66.95 -5.00
CA ASN A 113 27.19 -68.02 -5.28
C ASN A 113 28.44 -67.97 -4.40
N ASP A 114 28.97 -66.78 -4.11
CA ASP A 114 30.16 -66.61 -3.27
C ASP A 114 29.83 -66.60 -1.76
N GLY A 115 28.56 -66.43 -1.39
CA GLY A 115 28.11 -66.45 0.00
C GLY A 115 28.05 -65.11 0.71
N SER A 116 28.53 -64.04 0.09
CA SER A 116 28.41 -62.68 0.65
C SER A 116 26.95 -62.26 0.85
N ILE A 117 25.99 -62.93 0.20
CA ILE A 117 24.55 -62.73 0.42
C ILE A 117 24.13 -62.97 1.88
N TYR A 118 24.85 -63.79 2.65
CA TYR A 118 24.52 -64.02 4.06
C TYR A 118 24.91 -62.84 4.96
N GLU A 119 25.91 -62.08 4.56
CA GLU A 119 26.30 -60.84 5.24
C GLU A 119 25.33 -59.70 4.92
N VAL A 120 24.87 -59.64 3.65
CA VAL A 120 23.94 -58.60 3.16
C VAL A 120 22.70 -59.21 2.47
N PRO A 121 21.77 -59.86 3.21
CA PRO A 121 20.54 -60.39 2.62
C PRO A 121 19.65 -59.35 1.96
N SER A 122 19.74 -58.07 2.35
CA SER A 122 19.04 -56.93 1.71
C SER A 122 19.34 -56.76 0.22
N LEU A 123 20.36 -57.41 -0.34
CA LEU A 123 20.59 -57.47 -1.79
C LEU A 123 19.50 -58.27 -2.53
N LEU A 124 18.81 -59.20 -1.85
CA LEU A 124 17.70 -59.96 -2.42
C LEU A 124 16.49 -59.07 -2.76
N SER A 125 16.37 -57.91 -2.11
CA SER A 125 15.36 -56.88 -2.37
C SER A 125 15.93 -55.66 -3.10
N SER A 126 17.06 -55.81 -3.80
CA SER A 126 17.75 -54.69 -4.43
C SER A 126 16.97 -54.00 -5.55
N PHE A 127 17.35 -52.75 -5.82
CA PHE A 127 16.74 -51.93 -6.87
C PHE A 127 17.76 -51.01 -7.58
N MET A 128 17.35 -50.48 -8.72
CA MET A 128 18.10 -49.49 -9.48
C MET A 128 17.17 -48.36 -9.93
N ILE A 129 17.68 -47.13 -9.89
CA ILE A 129 17.01 -45.93 -10.39
C ILE A 129 17.82 -45.40 -11.56
N LEU A 130 17.23 -45.32 -12.74
CA LEU A 130 17.77 -44.52 -13.84
C LEU A 130 17.04 -43.18 -13.83
N SER A 131 17.78 -42.08 -13.92
CA SER A 131 17.15 -40.75 -13.87
C SER A 131 17.81 -39.69 -14.74
N TYR A 132 17.05 -38.65 -15.04
CA TYR A 132 17.51 -37.39 -15.61
C TYR A 132 16.78 -36.24 -14.91
N ALA A 133 17.55 -35.30 -14.36
CA ALA A 133 17.03 -34.13 -13.67
C ALA A 133 17.19 -32.87 -14.54
N ASP A 134 16.07 -32.32 -15.02
CA ASP A 134 16.04 -30.99 -15.64
C ASP A 134 15.94 -29.93 -14.54
N LEU A 135 17.11 -29.42 -14.14
CA LEU A 135 17.25 -28.43 -13.06
C LEU A 135 16.62 -27.08 -13.42
N LYS A 136 16.42 -26.77 -14.71
CA LYS A 136 15.82 -25.50 -15.16
C LYS A 136 14.30 -25.54 -15.11
N LYS A 137 13.70 -26.69 -15.44
CA LYS A 137 12.24 -26.88 -15.44
C LYS A 137 11.73 -27.58 -14.19
N TYR A 138 12.61 -27.91 -13.25
CA TYR A 138 12.30 -28.70 -12.05
C TYR A 138 11.54 -30.00 -12.39
N ARG A 139 12.00 -30.69 -13.45
CA ARG A 139 11.40 -31.95 -13.90
C ARG A 139 12.37 -33.10 -13.68
N PHE A 140 11.87 -34.15 -13.05
CA PHE A 140 12.64 -35.35 -12.78
C PHE A 140 12.07 -36.53 -13.56
N THR A 141 12.81 -37.00 -14.56
CA THR A 141 12.48 -38.19 -15.33
C THR A 141 13.17 -39.38 -14.70
N TYR A 142 12.46 -40.45 -14.38
CA TYR A 142 13.05 -41.61 -13.71
C TYR A 142 12.39 -42.93 -14.08
N TRP A 143 13.12 -44.03 -13.88
CA TRP A 143 12.60 -45.38 -14.05
C TRP A 143 13.24 -46.33 -13.04
N PHE A 144 12.40 -46.99 -12.23
CA PHE A 144 12.87 -48.01 -11.29
C PHE A 144 12.95 -49.37 -11.95
N ALA A 145 13.98 -50.13 -11.56
CA ALA A 145 14.06 -51.55 -11.78
C ALA A 145 14.25 -52.29 -10.46
N PHE A 146 13.54 -53.40 -10.31
CA PHE A 146 13.62 -54.34 -9.19
C PHE A 146 14.10 -55.68 -9.75
N PRO A 147 15.42 -55.91 -9.86
CA PRO A 147 15.96 -57.08 -10.55
C PRO A 147 15.52 -58.38 -9.89
N ALA A 148 14.83 -59.21 -10.65
CA ALA A 148 14.35 -60.50 -10.21
C ALA A 148 14.80 -61.62 -11.14
N LEU A 149 15.47 -62.61 -10.55
CA LEU A 149 15.98 -63.79 -11.22
C LEU A 149 14.84 -64.81 -11.46
N HIS A 150 14.70 -65.32 -12.68
CA HIS A 150 13.69 -66.33 -13.03
C HIS A 150 14.25 -67.72 -12.77
N SER A 151 13.54 -68.53 -11.99
CA SER A 151 13.89 -69.95 -11.79
C SER A 151 13.43 -70.79 -12.98
N ASP A 152 14.31 -71.66 -13.47
CA ASP A 152 14.01 -72.68 -14.49
C ASP A 152 14.68 -74.02 -14.10
N PRO A 153 13.94 -75.09 -13.75
CA PRO A 153 12.47 -75.20 -13.70
C PRO A 153 11.81 -74.24 -12.71
N GLN A 154 10.53 -73.97 -12.92
CA GLN A 154 9.74 -73.06 -12.09
C GLN A 154 9.26 -73.73 -10.80
N TRP A 155 9.31 -72.99 -9.69
CA TRP A 155 8.67 -73.37 -8.44
C TRP A 155 7.15 -73.38 -8.56
N LYS A 156 6.53 -74.43 -8.05
CA LYS A 156 5.08 -74.65 -8.05
C LYS A 156 4.58 -74.84 -6.63
N LYS A 157 3.33 -74.44 -6.37
CA LYS A 157 2.66 -74.75 -5.09
C LYS A 157 2.43 -76.26 -4.99
N SER A 158 2.96 -76.89 -3.95
CA SER A 158 2.82 -78.33 -3.66
C SER A 158 1.60 -78.65 -2.78
N GLY A 159 0.99 -77.62 -2.16
CA GLY A 159 -0.20 -77.74 -1.31
C GLY A 159 -0.96 -76.42 -1.17
N PRO A 160 -2.05 -76.40 -0.36
CA PRO A 160 -2.80 -75.17 -0.08
C PRO A 160 -1.96 -74.17 0.73
N VAL A 161 -2.27 -72.88 0.57
CA VAL A 161 -1.68 -71.82 1.39
C VAL A 161 -2.21 -71.93 2.82
N VAL A 162 -1.30 -72.01 3.79
CA VAL A 162 -1.64 -72.11 5.21
C VAL A 162 -1.62 -70.73 5.82
N ARG A 163 -2.61 -70.41 6.66
CA ARG A 163 -2.70 -69.16 7.41
C ARG A 163 -2.50 -69.41 8.89
N LEU A 164 -1.79 -68.52 9.55
CA LEU A 164 -1.67 -68.54 11.00
C LEU A 164 -2.97 -68.05 11.64
N THR A 165 -3.30 -68.57 12.81
CA THR A 165 -4.35 -68.01 13.66
C THR A 165 -3.84 -66.74 14.37
N PRO A 166 -4.72 -65.84 14.85
CA PRO A 166 -4.31 -64.66 15.62
C PRO A 166 -3.39 -64.99 16.80
N LYS A 167 -3.66 -66.08 17.52
CA LYS A 167 -2.80 -66.56 18.61
C LYS A 167 -1.39 -66.94 18.13
N GLU A 168 -1.28 -67.66 17.02
CA GLU A 168 0.00 -68.09 16.46
C GLU A 168 0.80 -66.92 15.87
N SER A 169 0.10 -65.95 15.30
CA SER A 169 0.65 -64.69 14.81
C SER A 169 1.30 -63.89 15.93
N VAL A 170 0.63 -63.75 17.08
CA VAL A 170 1.18 -63.01 18.24
C VAL A 170 2.52 -63.58 18.70
N VAL A 171 2.61 -64.91 18.85
CA VAL A 171 3.85 -65.58 19.27
C VAL A 171 4.95 -65.40 18.22
N LEU A 172 4.63 -65.54 16.94
CA LEU A 172 5.60 -65.34 15.86
C LEU A 172 6.14 -63.91 15.83
N VAL A 173 5.24 -62.91 15.90
CA VAL A 173 5.59 -61.48 15.87
C VAL A 173 6.50 -61.12 17.04
N ASP A 174 6.22 -61.65 18.23
CA ASP A 174 7.04 -61.43 19.40
C ASP A 174 8.45 -62.01 19.21
N ARG A 175 8.56 -63.25 18.73
CA ARG A 175 9.86 -63.93 18.53
C ARG A 175 10.70 -63.28 17.42
N VAL A 176 10.08 -62.92 16.29
CA VAL A 176 10.72 -62.12 15.23
C VAL A 176 11.13 -60.75 15.78
N GLY A 177 10.28 -60.14 16.60
CA GLY A 177 10.57 -58.88 17.27
C GLY A 177 11.78 -58.95 18.20
N THR A 178 11.87 -59.98 19.03
CA THR A 178 12.98 -60.20 19.95
C THR A 178 14.28 -60.43 19.18
N TRP A 179 14.25 -61.28 18.14
CA TRP A 179 15.40 -61.55 17.27
C TRP A 179 15.93 -60.28 16.59
N THR A 180 15.03 -59.50 15.98
CA THR A 180 15.38 -58.22 15.32
C THR A 180 15.87 -57.15 16.30
N SER A 181 15.50 -57.22 17.59
CA SER A 181 15.90 -56.22 18.60
C SER A 181 17.23 -56.52 19.29
N GLN A 182 17.62 -57.79 19.38
CA GLN A 182 18.74 -58.21 20.23
C GLN A 182 20.02 -58.56 19.44
N ARG A 183 19.95 -58.92 18.14
CA ARG A 183 21.06 -59.68 17.52
C ARG A 183 21.32 -59.49 16.01
N THR A 184 20.70 -58.53 15.32
CA THR A 184 20.78 -58.47 13.84
C THR A 184 21.19 -57.11 13.28
N ASN A 185 22.08 -57.16 12.28
CA ASN A 185 22.34 -56.05 11.37
C ASN A 185 21.04 -55.74 10.60
N SER A 186 20.67 -54.46 10.43
CA SER A 186 19.45 -54.06 9.71
C SER A 186 19.35 -54.66 8.30
N ARG A 187 20.48 -54.97 7.66
CA ARG A 187 20.58 -55.67 6.37
C ARG A 187 20.04 -57.11 6.39
N GLN A 188 19.89 -57.72 7.56
CA GLN A 188 19.44 -59.11 7.73
C GLN A 188 17.93 -59.21 8.08
N ASN A 189 17.29 -58.12 8.49
CA ASN A 189 15.93 -58.17 9.03
C ASN A 189 14.85 -58.57 8.01
N GLY A 190 15.14 -58.45 6.71
CA GLY A 190 14.20 -58.77 5.64
C GLY A 190 14.06 -60.26 5.32
N PHE A 191 15.04 -61.09 5.67
CA PHE A 191 15.12 -62.50 5.28
C PHE A 191 15.73 -63.34 6.40
N PHE A 192 15.03 -64.41 6.82
CA PHE A 192 15.39 -65.18 8.00
C PHE A 192 14.88 -66.61 7.93
N LEU A 193 15.36 -67.47 8.83
CA LEU A 193 14.87 -68.83 9.02
C LEU A 193 13.93 -68.87 10.23
N ALA A 194 12.90 -69.69 10.16
CA ALA A 194 12.00 -69.92 11.28
C ALA A 194 11.70 -71.40 11.41
N LYS A 195 11.65 -71.93 12.64
CA LYS A 195 11.23 -73.31 12.91
C LYS A 195 10.32 -73.40 14.11
N LYS A 196 9.48 -74.43 14.16
CA LYS A 196 8.70 -74.80 15.34
C LYS A 196 9.40 -75.93 16.07
N VAL A 197 9.85 -75.67 17.30
CA VAL A 197 10.48 -76.68 18.16
C VAL A 197 9.41 -77.23 19.10
N ARG A 198 9.16 -78.54 19.03
CA ARG A 198 8.19 -79.26 19.87
C ARG A 198 8.90 -79.96 21.03
N ASN A 199 8.16 -80.31 22.09
CA ASN A 199 8.67 -81.02 23.27
C ASN A 199 9.76 -80.29 24.06
N VAL A 200 9.67 -78.96 24.15
CA VAL A 200 10.56 -78.14 24.97
C VAL A 200 9.97 -78.02 26.38
N ASP A 201 10.79 -78.11 27.43
CA ASP A 201 10.35 -77.83 28.80
C ASP A 201 10.12 -76.31 28.96
N LEU A 202 8.85 -75.92 28.93
CA LEU A 202 8.40 -74.51 28.96
C LEU A 202 8.44 -73.91 30.39
N SER A 203 8.80 -74.68 31.42
CA SER A 203 8.93 -74.18 32.80
C SER A 203 10.09 -73.18 32.97
N ASN A 204 11.16 -73.31 32.18
CA ASN A 204 12.36 -72.46 32.22
C ASN A 204 12.23 -71.13 31.46
N PHE A 205 11.16 -70.92 30.69
CA PHE A 205 10.93 -69.67 29.94
C PHE A 205 10.05 -68.65 30.70
N SER A 206 9.92 -68.82 32.02
CA SER A 206 9.07 -68.01 32.92
C SER A 206 9.69 -66.67 33.37
N GLU A 207 10.93 -66.35 32.97
CA GLU A 207 11.60 -65.10 33.36
C GLU A 207 11.27 -63.87 32.48
N ASP A 208 10.73 -64.06 31.27
CA ASP A 208 10.25 -62.95 30.44
C ASP A 208 8.84 -62.57 30.93
N GLY A 209 8.71 -61.49 31.70
CA GLY A 209 7.52 -61.06 32.45
C GLY A 209 6.22 -60.76 31.67
N ASN A 210 5.84 -61.58 30.68
CA ASN A 210 4.62 -61.48 29.89
C ASN A 210 3.84 -62.82 29.94
N SER A 211 2.97 -62.97 30.94
CA SER A 211 2.23 -64.22 31.22
C SER A 211 1.37 -64.70 30.03
N GLU A 212 0.88 -63.78 29.20
CA GLU A 212 0.03 -64.08 28.03
C GLU A 212 0.78 -64.94 26.98
N LEU A 213 2.07 -64.71 26.77
CA LEU A 213 2.88 -65.48 25.81
C LEU A 213 3.22 -66.88 26.32
N HIS A 214 3.44 -67.02 27.63
CA HIS A 214 3.73 -68.30 28.27
C HIS A 214 2.53 -69.24 28.17
N ASP A 215 1.33 -68.73 28.47
CA ASP A 215 0.08 -69.48 28.35
C ASP A 215 -0.21 -69.92 26.91
N LEU A 216 0.02 -69.04 25.93
CA LEU A 216 -0.18 -69.33 24.50
C LEU A 216 0.80 -70.39 23.97
N ASN A 217 2.06 -70.37 24.41
CA ASN A 217 3.05 -71.38 24.02
C ASN A 217 2.71 -72.76 24.61
N ASN A 218 2.27 -72.81 25.88
CA ASN A 218 1.80 -74.04 26.52
C ASN A 218 0.55 -74.60 25.82
N GLU A 219 -0.41 -73.76 25.42
CA GLU A 219 -1.61 -74.19 24.68
C GLU A 219 -1.26 -74.84 23.32
N LYS A 220 -0.19 -74.39 22.65
CA LYS A 220 0.17 -74.84 21.29
C LYS A 220 1.16 -76.00 21.25
N GLY A 221 1.95 -76.20 22.30
CA GLY A 221 2.92 -77.30 22.39
C GLY A 221 4.16 -77.14 21.49
N TYR A 222 4.48 -75.92 21.04
CA TYR A 222 5.69 -75.61 20.28
C TYR A 222 6.18 -74.18 20.53
N LEU A 223 7.48 -73.93 20.31
CA LEU A 223 8.12 -72.62 20.37
C LEU A 223 8.64 -72.21 18.99
N TRP A 224 8.48 -70.94 18.62
CA TRP A 224 9.15 -70.38 17.44
C TRP A 224 10.61 -70.04 17.74
N GLU A 225 11.52 -70.52 16.91
CA GLU A 225 12.93 -70.14 16.90
C GLU A 225 13.27 -69.45 15.58
N ILE A 226 13.95 -68.31 15.64
CA ILE A 226 14.29 -67.47 14.49
C ILE A 226 15.81 -67.40 14.34
N GLY A 227 16.30 -67.66 13.13
CA GLY A 227 17.73 -67.71 12.79
C GLY A 227 18.07 -66.87 11.56
N LYS A 228 19.36 -66.60 11.36
CA LYS A 228 19.88 -65.94 10.15
C LYS A 228 19.88 -66.93 8.98
N LEU A 229 19.90 -66.43 7.75
CA LEU A 229 20.01 -67.30 6.57
C LEU A 229 21.29 -68.15 6.58
N SER A 230 22.40 -67.63 7.12
CA SER A 230 23.66 -68.37 7.29
C SER A 230 23.51 -69.63 8.15
N ASP A 231 22.58 -69.61 9.11
CA ASP A 231 22.46 -70.66 10.11
C ASP A 231 21.95 -71.98 9.49
N PHE A 232 21.37 -71.91 8.28
CA PHE A 232 21.03 -73.09 7.48
C PHE A 232 22.25 -73.99 7.27
N GLU A 233 23.39 -73.40 6.89
CA GLU A 233 24.62 -74.15 6.60
C GLU A 233 25.26 -74.72 7.86
N THR A 234 24.93 -74.17 9.04
CA THR A 234 25.36 -74.68 10.34
C THR A 234 24.35 -75.66 10.97
N GLY A 235 23.30 -76.05 10.25
CA GLY A 235 22.35 -77.06 10.70
C GLY A 235 21.17 -76.53 11.51
N PHE A 236 20.69 -75.30 11.26
CA PHE A 236 19.55 -74.70 11.99
C PHE A 236 18.28 -75.58 12.02
N PHE A 237 18.04 -76.36 10.96
CA PHE A 237 16.90 -77.27 10.83
C PHE A 237 17.21 -78.73 11.20
N ASN A 238 18.39 -79.03 11.74
CA ASN A 238 18.73 -80.37 12.19
C ASN A 238 17.73 -80.83 13.27
N ASP A 239 17.33 -82.10 13.19
CA ASP A 239 16.40 -82.74 14.12
C ASP A 239 14.99 -82.11 14.19
N VAL A 240 14.61 -81.30 13.19
CA VAL A 240 13.27 -80.71 13.08
C VAL A 240 12.49 -81.31 11.89
N PRO A 241 11.22 -81.72 12.08
CA PRO A 241 10.39 -82.23 11.00
C PRO A 241 10.24 -81.22 9.84
N PRO A 242 10.26 -81.66 8.56
CA PRO A 242 10.18 -80.75 7.40
C PRO A 242 8.98 -79.80 7.39
N GLU A 243 7.83 -80.21 7.95
CA GLU A 243 6.60 -79.42 8.08
C GLU A 243 6.73 -78.23 9.06
N ASP A 244 7.72 -78.28 9.95
CA ASP A 244 8.00 -77.28 10.97
C ASP A 244 9.25 -76.43 10.62
N CYS A 245 9.81 -76.59 9.42
CA CYS A 245 10.95 -75.84 8.88
C CYS A 245 10.49 -74.80 7.85
N TYR A 246 10.81 -73.51 8.07
CA TYR A 246 10.34 -72.41 7.23
C TYR A 246 11.49 -71.47 6.82
N VAL A 247 11.63 -71.23 5.51
CA VAL A 247 12.46 -70.13 5.00
C VAL A 247 11.56 -68.91 4.86
N SER A 248 11.96 -67.79 5.46
CA SER A 248 11.07 -66.67 5.72
C SER A 248 11.60 -65.38 5.11
N PHE A 249 10.69 -64.52 4.71
CA PHE A 249 11.00 -63.15 4.33
C PHE A 249 9.87 -62.21 4.70
N VAL A 250 10.20 -60.94 4.91
CA VAL A 250 9.20 -59.91 5.12
C VAL A 250 8.52 -59.62 3.80
N ASP A 251 7.22 -59.90 3.74
CA ASP A 251 6.41 -59.79 2.55
C ASP A 251 5.52 -58.55 2.62
N SER A 252 5.79 -57.56 1.77
CA SER A 252 4.97 -56.34 1.70
C SER A 252 3.72 -56.47 0.85
N SER A 253 3.41 -57.66 0.34
CA SER A 253 2.17 -57.94 -0.38
C SER A 253 0.99 -58.09 0.56
N THR A 254 -0.15 -57.52 0.19
CA THR A 254 -1.44 -57.77 0.86
C THR A 254 -2.39 -58.66 0.04
N TYR A 255 -1.93 -59.18 -1.11
CA TYR A 255 -2.68 -60.17 -1.89
C TYR A 255 -2.84 -61.48 -1.11
N ALA A 256 -4.00 -62.13 -1.23
CA ALA A 256 -4.34 -63.33 -0.47
C ALA A 256 -3.34 -64.49 -0.63
N GLU A 257 -2.79 -64.69 -1.82
CA GLU A 257 -1.86 -65.80 -2.13
C GLU A 257 -0.61 -65.39 -2.91
N ASN A 258 -0.52 -64.14 -3.36
CA ASN A 258 0.60 -63.69 -4.19
C ASN A 258 1.67 -63.03 -3.31
N PRO A 259 2.85 -63.64 -3.12
CA PRO A 259 3.95 -63.04 -2.37
C PRO A 259 4.56 -61.85 -3.12
N SER A 260 5.22 -60.94 -2.40
CA SER A 260 5.94 -59.82 -2.99
C SER A 260 7.17 -60.25 -3.78
N TRP A 261 7.62 -59.32 -4.61
CA TRP A 261 8.68 -59.48 -5.61
C TRP A 261 10.00 -60.14 -5.12
N PRO A 262 10.53 -59.86 -3.91
CA PRO A 262 11.83 -60.39 -3.46
C PRO A 262 11.91 -61.91 -3.33
N LEU A 263 10.77 -62.60 -3.18
CA LEU A 263 10.75 -64.06 -3.08
C LEU A 263 11.41 -64.73 -4.28
N ARG A 264 11.34 -64.12 -5.48
CA ARG A 264 12.02 -64.65 -6.69
C ARG A 264 13.52 -64.84 -6.47
N ASN A 265 14.17 -63.88 -5.82
CA ASN A 265 15.61 -63.92 -5.56
C ASN A 265 15.94 -64.87 -4.40
N LEU A 266 15.11 -64.92 -3.36
CA LEU A 266 15.26 -65.86 -2.26
C LEU A 266 15.17 -67.32 -2.72
N LEU A 267 14.25 -67.64 -3.64
CA LEU A 267 14.11 -68.99 -4.20
C LEU A 267 15.39 -69.45 -4.95
N TRP A 268 16.14 -68.52 -5.51
CA TRP A 268 17.45 -68.83 -6.11
C TRP A 268 18.52 -69.15 -5.07
N LEU A 269 18.55 -68.42 -3.95
CA LEU A 269 19.42 -68.74 -2.81
C LEU A 269 19.11 -70.14 -2.27
N ILE A 270 17.82 -70.44 -2.06
CA ILE A 270 17.37 -71.76 -1.58
C ILE A 270 17.82 -72.87 -2.53
N ARG A 271 17.63 -72.69 -3.84
CA ARG A 271 18.01 -73.70 -4.83
C ARG A 271 19.53 -73.88 -4.92
N GLN A 272 20.27 -72.78 -5.00
CA GLN A 272 21.70 -72.80 -5.30
C GLN A 272 22.57 -73.16 -4.09
N ARG A 273 22.24 -72.64 -2.90
CA ARG A 273 23.02 -72.86 -1.66
C ARG A 273 22.40 -73.91 -0.76
N PHE A 274 21.09 -73.81 -0.49
CA PHE A 274 20.42 -74.76 0.42
C PHE A 274 20.12 -76.13 -0.23
N ARG A 275 20.12 -76.19 -1.56
CA ARG A 275 19.88 -77.40 -2.37
C ARG A 275 18.55 -78.08 -2.07
N LEU A 276 17.54 -77.30 -1.68
CA LEU A 276 16.20 -77.79 -1.41
C LEU A 276 15.37 -77.81 -2.70
N SER A 277 14.69 -78.94 -2.95
CA SER A 277 13.67 -79.06 -4.00
C SER A 277 12.24 -78.90 -3.45
N LYS A 278 12.07 -78.95 -2.12
CA LYS A 278 10.82 -78.68 -1.40
C LYS A 278 11.08 -77.75 -0.22
N VAL A 279 10.24 -76.74 -0.03
CA VAL A 279 10.42 -75.74 1.03
C VAL A 279 9.08 -75.14 1.44
N ASN A 280 8.92 -74.84 2.73
CA ASN A 280 7.80 -74.01 3.21
C ASN A 280 8.27 -72.55 3.29
N ILE A 281 7.66 -71.67 2.50
CA ILE A 281 7.95 -70.24 2.54
C ILE A 281 7.00 -69.54 3.50
N LEU A 282 7.53 -68.96 4.57
CA LEU A 282 6.77 -68.07 5.46
C LEU A 282 6.86 -66.63 4.93
N CYS A 283 5.75 -66.15 4.40
CA CYS A 283 5.58 -64.75 3.96
C CYS A 283 5.15 -63.92 5.18
N TYR A 284 6.11 -63.30 5.86
CA TYR A 284 5.88 -62.56 7.10
C TYR A 284 5.25 -61.18 6.82
N ARG A 285 4.01 -60.95 7.25
CA ARG A 285 3.18 -59.80 6.84
C ARG A 285 2.70 -58.92 7.99
N GLU A 286 3.20 -59.14 9.20
CA GLU A 286 2.78 -58.46 10.42
C GLU A 286 3.68 -57.28 10.78
N LEU A 287 3.06 -56.31 11.45
CA LEU A 287 3.74 -55.26 12.19
C LEU A 287 3.58 -55.53 13.69
N ARG A 288 4.52 -55.08 14.53
CA ARG A 288 4.39 -55.28 15.99
C ARG A 288 3.15 -54.56 16.51
N SER A 289 2.87 -53.38 15.96
CA SER A 289 1.66 -52.59 16.22
C SER A 289 0.35 -53.31 15.89
N ASN A 290 0.35 -54.31 15.01
CA ASN A 290 -0.84 -55.06 14.59
C ASN A 290 -0.63 -56.58 14.65
N ARG A 291 -0.08 -57.05 15.78
CA ARG A 291 0.31 -58.46 15.99
C ARG A 291 -0.84 -59.48 15.94
N TYR A 292 -2.09 -59.04 16.13
CA TYR A 292 -3.28 -59.89 16.15
C TYR A 292 -3.91 -60.10 14.74
N ALA A 293 -3.40 -59.43 13.70
CA ALA A 293 -4.03 -59.44 12.37
C ALA A 293 -3.93 -60.79 11.62
N ALA A 294 -2.97 -61.64 11.97
CA ALA A 294 -2.78 -62.98 11.38
C ALA A 294 -2.74 -62.98 9.85
N ARG A 295 -1.92 -62.09 9.28
CA ARG A 295 -1.82 -61.84 7.84
C ARG A 295 -0.78 -62.71 7.15
N SER A 296 0.19 -63.21 7.90
CA SER A 296 1.24 -64.11 7.45
C SER A 296 0.64 -65.34 6.81
N ILE A 297 1.27 -65.74 5.71
CA ILE A 297 0.89 -66.95 4.98
C ILE A 297 2.11 -67.85 4.82
N ILE A 298 1.87 -69.15 4.83
CA ILE A 298 2.87 -70.17 4.53
C ILE A 298 2.51 -70.80 3.20
N ILE A 299 3.46 -70.77 2.26
CA ILE A 299 3.29 -71.32 0.92
C ILE A 299 4.23 -72.52 0.78
N PRO A 300 3.70 -73.76 0.75
CA PRO A 300 4.50 -74.94 0.45
C PRO A 300 4.85 -74.96 -1.05
N LEU A 301 6.14 -74.96 -1.36
CA LEU A 301 6.66 -74.91 -2.72
C LEU A 301 7.51 -76.14 -3.03
N GLU A 302 7.44 -76.59 -4.27
CA GLU A 302 8.31 -77.61 -4.83
C GLU A 302 8.81 -77.24 -6.23
N THR A 303 9.98 -77.77 -6.57
CA THR A 303 10.58 -77.70 -7.89
C THR A 303 11.26 -79.04 -8.20
N GLU A 304 11.51 -79.30 -9.47
CA GLU A 304 12.34 -80.43 -9.88
C GLU A 304 13.76 -80.25 -9.35
N ALA A 305 14.36 -81.33 -8.84
CA ALA A 305 15.73 -81.34 -8.38
C ALA A 305 16.66 -81.21 -9.59
N THR A 306 17.58 -80.24 -9.54
CA THR A 306 18.56 -80.00 -10.60
C THR A 306 19.92 -79.73 -10.00
N GLU A 307 20.98 -80.03 -10.73
CA GLU A 307 22.33 -79.60 -10.37
C GLU A 307 22.43 -78.06 -10.26
N PRO A 308 23.32 -77.54 -9.39
CA PRO A 308 23.56 -76.10 -9.27
C PRO A 308 23.98 -75.50 -10.61
N LEU A 309 23.48 -74.30 -10.91
CA LEU A 309 23.91 -73.61 -12.13
C LEU A 309 25.35 -73.15 -11.98
N ASN A 310 26.09 -73.21 -13.10
CA ASN A 310 27.42 -72.63 -13.17
C ASN A 310 27.34 -71.12 -12.90
N VAL A 311 28.24 -70.62 -12.03
CA VAL A 311 28.33 -69.21 -11.63
C VAL A 311 28.36 -68.26 -12.84
N SER A 312 29.00 -68.67 -13.94
CA SER A 312 29.10 -67.88 -15.18
C SER A 312 27.77 -67.66 -15.93
N LYS A 313 26.74 -68.47 -15.68
CA LYS A 313 25.45 -68.43 -16.41
C LYS A 313 24.36 -67.81 -15.55
N VAL A 314 24.19 -66.50 -15.67
CA VAL A 314 23.17 -65.73 -14.95
C VAL A 314 21.76 -66.12 -15.43
N PRO A 315 20.80 -66.37 -14.53
CA PRO A 315 19.40 -66.63 -14.89
C PRO A 315 18.76 -65.46 -15.67
N LYS A 316 17.65 -65.75 -16.37
CA LYS A 316 16.86 -64.70 -17.03
C LYS A 316 16.36 -63.68 -16.00
N VAL A 317 16.48 -62.39 -16.33
CA VAL A 317 16.18 -61.27 -15.43
C VAL A 317 15.00 -60.45 -15.95
N THR A 318 14.11 -60.05 -15.04
CA THR A 318 13.10 -59.00 -15.27
C THR A 318 13.04 -58.06 -14.08
N GLY A 319 12.46 -56.87 -14.22
CA GLY A 319 12.34 -55.98 -13.06
C GLY A 319 11.89 -54.55 -13.32
N TRP A 320 11.80 -54.10 -14.57
CA TRP A 320 11.37 -52.75 -14.88
C TRP A 320 9.96 -52.46 -14.35
N GLU A 321 9.84 -51.36 -13.61
CA GLU A 321 8.58 -50.88 -13.08
C GLU A 321 7.64 -50.49 -14.23
N ARG A 322 6.34 -50.76 -14.04
CA ARG A 322 5.30 -50.32 -14.96
C ARG A 322 4.69 -48.99 -14.47
N ASP A 323 4.21 -48.18 -15.40
CA ASP A 323 3.42 -46.99 -15.07
C ASP A 323 2.00 -47.35 -14.59
N SER A 324 1.20 -46.34 -14.30
CA SER A 324 -0.22 -46.49 -13.92
C SER A 324 -1.09 -47.09 -15.02
N GLU A 325 -0.64 -47.10 -16.28
CA GLU A 325 -1.29 -47.75 -17.42
C GLU A 325 -0.73 -49.17 -17.69
N ALA A 326 0.06 -49.72 -16.76
CA ALA A 326 0.72 -51.01 -16.85
C ALA A 326 1.75 -51.15 -18.00
N LYS A 327 2.22 -50.04 -18.58
CA LYS A 327 3.24 -49.99 -19.64
C LYS A 327 4.65 -49.87 -19.06
N LEU A 328 5.62 -50.44 -19.76
CA LEU A 328 7.04 -50.33 -19.41
C LEU A 328 7.59 -48.99 -19.92
N ARG A 329 7.43 -47.93 -19.12
CA ARG A 329 7.91 -46.59 -19.45
C ARG A 329 8.43 -45.85 -18.22
N ALA A 330 9.36 -44.94 -18.45
CA ALA A 330 9.82 -43.99 -17.44
C ALA A 330 8.69 -43.04 -17.00
N ARG A 331 8.78 -42.58 -15.75
CA ARG A 331 7.89 -41.59 -15.14
C ARG A 331 8.52 -40.20 -15.15
N VAL A 332 7.69 -39.17 -15.07
CA VAL A 332 8.12 -37.77 -14.96
C VAL A 332 7.41 -37.14 -13.78
N ALA A 333 8.17 -36.63 -12.81
CA ALA A 333 7.67 -35.79 -11.73
C ALA A 333 7.90 -34.32 -12.08
N ASN A 334 6.85 -33.50 -12.02
CA ASN A 334 6.95 -32.05 -12.14
C ASN A 334 6.98 -31.43 -10.73
N LEU A 335 8.11 -30.84 -10.37
CA LEU A 335 8.37 -30.33 -9.03
C LEU A 335 8.44 -28.80 -9.00
N ALA A 336 8.17 -28.14 -10.13
CA ALA A 336 8.25 -26.68 -10.24
C ALA A 336 7.39 -25.99 -9.18
N ASP A 337 6.18 -26.48 -8.92
CA ASP A 337 5.27 -25.88 -7.95
C ASP A 337 5.75 -25.97 -6.49
N TYR A 338 6.75 -26.81 -6.20
CA TYR A 338 7.30 -27.03 -4.86
C TYR A 338 8.74 -26.54 -4.71
N MET A 339 9.45 -26.31 -5.81
CA MET A 339 10.89 -26.06 -5.82
C MET A 339 11.29 -24.79 -6.59
N ASP A 340 10.48 -24.31 -7.53
CA ASP A 340 10.74 -23.08 -8.28
C ASP A 340 10.46 -21.87 -7.37
N PRO A 341 11.48 -21.10 -6.96
CA PRO A 341 11.28 -19.96 -6.06
C PRO A 341 10.28 -18.93 -6.60
N ALA A 342 10.22 -18.75 -7.93
CA ALA A 342 9.27 -17.82 -8.54
C ALA A 342 7.83 -18.32 -8.39
N ARG A 343 7.57 -19.60 -8.66
CA ARG A 343 6.22 -20.19 -8.47
C ARG A 343 5.81 -20.26 -7.01
N LEU A 344 6.75 -20.52 -6.10
CA LEU A 344 6.49 -20.50 -4.66
C LEU A 344 6.11 -19.09 -4.20
N ALA A 345 6.79 -18.06 -4.70
CA ALA A 345 6.42 -16.67 -4.45
C ALA A 345 5.02 -16.36 -5.00
N ASP A 346 4.70 -16.75 -6.24
CA ASP A 346 3.36 -16.59 -6.85
C ASP A 346 2.27 -17.22 -5.98
N GLN A 347 2.44 -18.49 -5.60
CA GLN A 347 1.48 -19.22 -4.77
C GLN A 347 1.30 -18.58 -3.40
N SER A 348 2.39 -18.10 -2.77
CA SER A 348 2.35 -17.45 -1.46
C SER A 348 1.61 -16.11 -1.52
N VAL A 349 1.87 -15.28 -2.53
CA VAL A 349 1.16 -14.01 -2.75
C VAL A 349 -0.33 -14.26 -2.98
N ASP A 350 -0.67 -15.20 -3.86
CA ASP A 350 -2.07 -15.55 -4.14
C ASP A 350 -2.79 -16.14 -2.93
N LEU A 351 -2.10 -16.94 -2.13
CA LEU A 351 -2.67 -17.53 -0.92
C LEU A 351 -3.05 -16.43 0.08
N ASN A 352 -2.20 -15.42 0.29
CA ASN A 352 -2.50 -14.31 1.20
C ASN A 352 -3.78 -13.56 0.79
N LEU A 353 -3.95 -13.28 -0.51
CA LEU A 353 -5.16 -12.65 -1.03
C LEU A 353 -6.38 -13.58 -0.91
N LYS A 354 -6.24 -14.86 -1.24
CA LYS A 354 -7.31 -15.87 -1.06
C LYS A 354 -7.74 -16.00 0.39
N LEU A 355 -6.82 -15.87 1.35
CA LEU A 355 -7.15 -15.86 2.78
C LEU A 355 -8.02 -14.66 3.17
N MET A 356 -7.79 -13.46 2.60
CA MET A 356 -8.70 -12.31 2.80
C MET A 356 -10.12 -12.64 2.32
N LYS A 357 -10.24 -13.21 1.12
CA LYS A 357 -11.51 -13.66 0.57
C LYS A 357 -12.18 -14.70 1.47
N TRP A 358 -11.49 -15.79 1.81
CA TRP A 358 -12.09 -16.90 2.56
C TRP A 358 -12.42 -16.56 4.02
N ARG A 359 -11.62 -15.72 4.67
CA ARG A 359 -11.78 -15.43 6.11
C ARG A 359 -12.62 -14.18 6.40
N ILE A 360 -12.58 -13.18 5.52
CA ILE A 360 -13.12 -11.85 5.84
C ILE A 360 -14.22 -11.44 4.84
N SER A 361 -13.99 -11.59 3.54
CA SER A 361 -14.91 -11.08 2.50
C SER A 361 -15.13 -12.12 1.38
N PRO A 362 -16.04 -13.11 1.56
CA PRO A 362 -16.21 -14.23 0.63
C PRO A 362 -16.62 -13.84 -0.80
N ASN A 363 -17.29 -12.70 -0.96
CA ASN A 363 -17.71 -12.17 -2.25
C ASN A 363 -16.67 -11.28 -2.94
N LEU A 364 -15.47 -11.13 -2.36
CA LEU A 364 -14.35 -10.42 -2.99
C LEU A 364 -13.92 -11.13 -4.28
N ASP A 365 -13.93 -10.40 -5.39
CA ASP A 365 -13.40 -10.81 -6.68
C ASP A 365 -11.93 -10.37 -6.82
N LEU A 366 -11.03 -11.27 -6.46
CA LEU A 366 -9.58 -11.09 -6.60
C LEU A 366 -9.13 -11.19 -8.07
N ASP A 367 -9.87 -11.89 -8.92
CA ASP A 367 -9.52 -12.05 -10.33
C ASP A 367 -9.77 -10.75 -11.10
N ALA A 368 -10.84 -10.02 -10.75
CA ALA A 368 -11.09 -8.69 -11.29
C ALA A 368 -9.93 -7.73 -11.02
N VAL A 369 -9.34 -7.78 -9.82
CA VAL A 369 -8.20 -6.93 -9.45
C VAL A 369 -6.93 -7.40 -10.13
N SER A 370 -6.58 -8.69 -10.04
CA SER A 370 -5.31 -9.22 -10.55
C SER A 370 -5.15 -9.09 -12.07
N ARG A 371 -6.25 -9.21 -12.83
CA ARG A 371 -6.26 -9.10 -14.30
C ARG A 371 -6.29 -7.68 -14.82
N THR A 372 -6.54 -6.67 -13.97
CA THR A 372 -6.61 -5.28 -14.40
C THR A 372 -5.23 -4.81 -14.86
N ARG A 373 -5.13 -4.32 -16.09
CA ARG A 373 -3.89 -3.76 -16.65
C ARG A 373 -3.79 -2.28 -16.28
N CYS A 374 -2.77 -1.92 -15.51
CA CYS A 374 -2.62 -0.57 -14.95
C CYS A 374 -1.53 0.22 -15.67
N LEU A 375 -1.90 1.35 -16.26
CA LEU A 375 -0.95 2.33 -16.80
C LEU A 375 -0.70 3.43 -15.76
N LEU A 376 0.55 3.62 -15.36
CA LEU A 376 0.98 4.63 -14.39
C LEU A 376 1.69 5.77 -15.10
N LEU A 377 1.00 6.89 -15.26
CA LEU A 377 1.56 8.13 -15.82
C LEU A 377 2.25 8.91 -14.72
N GLY A 378 3.57 8.71 -14.61
CA GLY A 378 4.43 9.22 -13.56
C GLY A 378 5.04 8.08 -12.74
N ALA A 379 6.38 7.98 -12.73
CA ALA A 379 7.17 7.04 -11.93
C ALA A 379 7.85 7.73 -10.73
N GLY A 380 7.38 8.91 -10.36
CA GLY A 380 7.82 9.65 -9.18
C GLY A 380 7.32 9.04 -7.86
N THR A 381 7.13 9.90 -6.85
CA THR A 381 6.74 9.49 -5.48
C THR A 381 5.43 8.70 -5.50
N LEU A 382 4.39 9.22 -6.15
CA LEU A 382 3.10 8.54 -6.28
C LEU A 382 3.22 7.23 -7.06
N GLY A 383 3.84 7.23 -8.25
CA GLY A 383 4.02 6.02 -9.08
C GLY A 383 4.69 4.87 -8.33
N SER A 384 5.70 5.19 -7.54
CA SER A 384 6.42 4.20 -6.73
C SER A 384 5.57 3.57 -5.62
N TYR A 385 4.75 4.36 -4.91
CA TYR A 385 3.87 3.82 -3.86
C TYR A 385 2.62 3.14 -4.44
N VAL A 386 2.00 3.71 -5.47
CA VAL A 386 0.83 3.15 -6.16
C VAL A 386 1.17 1.76 -6.71
N SER A 387 2.28 1.61 -7.42
CA SER A 387 2.69 0.32 -7.98
C SER A 387 2.94 -0.75 -6.92
N ARG A 388 3.57 -0.41 -5.78
CA ARG A 388 3.74 -1.33 -4.65
C ARG A 388 2.40 -1.76 -4.05
N ASN A 389 1.44 -0.84 -3.92
CA ASN A 389 0.10 -1.17 -3.43
C ASN A 389 -0.68 -2.03 -4.43
N LEU A 390 -0.59 -1.75 -5.74
CA LEU A 390 -1.18 -2.57 -6.80
C LEU A 390 -0.61 -4.00 -6.78
N LEU A 391 0.70 -4.12 -6.63
CA LEU A 391 1.38 -5.41 -6.49
C LEU A 391 0.88 -6.17 -5.25
N GLY A 392 0.70 -5.48 -4.13
CA GLY A 392 0.12 -6.05 -2.90
C GLY A 392 -1.31 -6.59 -3.09
N TRP A 393 -2.09 -5.98 -3.98
CA TRP A 393 -3.43 -6.44 -4.40
C TRP A 393 -3.41 -7.53 -5.48
N GLY A 394 -2.23 -7.95 -5.92
CA GLY A 394 -2.05 -9.03 -6.90
C GLY A 394 -2.18 -8.60 -8.36
N VAL A 395 -2.12 -7.29 -8.66
CA VAL A 395 -2.08 -6.80 -10.05
C VAL A 395 -0.85 -7.35 -10.76
N ARG A 396 -1.06 -7.94 -11.95
CA ARG A 396 0.03 -8.59 -12.72
C ARG A 396 0.63 -7.74 -13.82
N LYS A 397 -0.12 -6.78 -14.40
CA LYS A 397 0.37 -5.94 -15.50
C LYS A 397 0.43 -4.47 -15.08
N ILE A 398 1.66 -3.93 -14.95
CA ILE A 398 1.91 -2.54 -14.54
C ILE A 398 2.91 -1.88 -15.50
N THR A 399 2.46 -0.84 -16.20
CA THR A 399 3.27 -0.11 -17.17
C THR A 399 3.54 1.30 -16.68
N PHE A 400 4.80 1.71 -16.67
CA PHE A 400 5.20 3.07 -16.27
C PHE A 400 5.46 3.97 -17.48
N VAL A 401 5.07 5.23 -17.36
CA VAL A 401 5.40 6.31 -18.30
C VAL A 401 6.03 7.45 -17.50
N ASP A 402 7.27 7.80 -17.81
CA ASP A 402 7.98 8.92 -17.18
C ASP A 402 9.17 9.36 -18.04
N TYR A 403 9.31 10.64 -18.31
CA TYR A 403 10.43 11.20 -19.08
C TYR A 403 11.69 11.44 -18.24
N GLY A 404 11.54 11.56 -16.92
CA GLY A 404 12.59 11.97 -16.00
C GLY A 404 13.65 10.91 -15.73
N ARG A 405 14.72 11.37 -15.09
CA ARG A 405 15.84 10.54 -14.61
C ARG A 405 15.89 10.56 -13.09
N VAL A 406 16.41 9.49 -12.50
CA VAL A 406 16.56 9.36 -11.04
C VAL A 406 17.62 10.35 -10.56
N SER A 407 17.28 11.23 -9.62
CA SER A 407 18.21 12.16 -8.98
C SER A 407 18.51 11.77 -7.54
N PHE A 408 19.61 12.28 -6.96
CA PHE A 408 20.06 11.93 -5.60
C PHE A 408 19.02 12.14 -4.48
N SER A 409 18.05 13.04 -4.67
CA SER A 409 16.98 13.27 -3.70
C SER A 409 15.80 12.30 -3.85
N ASN A 410 15.76 11.50 -4.92
CA ASN A 410 14.63 10.63 -5.24
C ASN A 410 14.54 9.37 -4.35
N PRO A 411 15.60 8.58 -4.12
CA PRO A 411 15.49 7.28 -3.42
C PRO A 411 14.79 7.34 -2.05
N VAL A 412 15.00 8.42 -1.29
CA VAL A 412 14.39 8.61 0.05
C VAL A 412 12.88 8.88 0.01
N ARG A 413 12.30 9.17 -1.16
CA ARG A 413 10.87 9.46 -1.36
C ARG A 413 10.22 8.52 -2.39
N GLN A 414 11.01 7.90 -3.26
CA GLN A 414 10.55 7.10 -4.40
C GLN A 414 11.04 5.67 -4.19
N PRO A 415 10.28 4.82 -3.49
CA PRO A 415 10.74 3.52 -2.95
C PRO A 415 11.02 2.42 -4.01
N LEU A 416 11.12 2.78 -5.29
CA LEU A 416 11.57 1.89 -6.36
C LEU A 416 13.01 2.16 -6.80
N PHE A 417 13.63 3.25 -6.33
CA PHE A 417 14.97 3.64 -6.73
C PHE A 417 15.95 3.55 -5.57
N GLU A 418 17.17 3.15 -5.89
CA GLU A 418 18.28 3.07 -4.94
C GLU A 418 19.32 4.16 -5.23
N PHE A 419 20.28 4.32 -4.31
CA PHE A 419 21.38 5.28 -4.47
C PHE A 419 22.15 5.05 -5.79
N ASP A 420 22.43 3.79 -6.11
CA ASP A 420 23.17 3.40 -7.32
C ASP A 420 22.46 3.80 -8.62
N ASP A 421 21.13 3.96 -8.58
CA ASP A 421 20.35 4.41 -9.74
C ASP A 421 20.55 5.89 -10.05
N CYS A 422 21.17 6.66 -9.14
CA CYS A 422 21.50 8.08 -9.31
C CYS A 422 22.84 8.31 -10.02
N LEU A 423 23.72 7.29 -10.05
CA LEU A 423 25.08 7.40 -10.58
C LEU A 423 25.08 7.61 -12.10
N GLY A 424 26.14 8.20 -12.64
CA GLY A 424 26.30 8.39 -14.10
C GLY A 424 25.25 9.30 -14.75
N GLY A 425 24.73 10.28 -14.02
CA GLY A 425 23.66 11.17 -14.50
C GLY A 425 22.24 10.63 -14.30
N GLY A 426 22.09 9.58 -13.48
CA GLY A 426 20.82 8.97 -13.11
C GLY A 426 20.24 8.07 -14.19
N LYS A 427 19.63 6.94 -13.83
CA LYS A 427 18.91 6.08 -14.79
C LYS A 427 17.57 6.69 -15.19
N ALA A 428 17.01 6.29 -16.34
CA ALA A 428 15.66 6.67 -16.73
C ALA A 428 14.63 6.06 -15.76
N LYS A 429 13.68 6.86 -15.26
CA LYS A 429 12.79 6.44 -14.17
C LYS A 429 11.87 5.29 -14.54
N ALA A 430 11.14 5.40 -15.65
CA ALA A 430 10.13 4.41 -16.00
C ALA A 430 10.71 2.99 -16.21
N PRO A 431 11.78 2.79 -17.02
CA PRO A 431 12.40 1.47 -17.15
C PRO A 431 12.95 0.93 -15.82
N GLN A 432 13.59 1.79 -15.02
CA GLN A 432 14.16 1.37 -13.73
C GLN A 432 13.07 0.99 -12.72
N ALA A 433 11.93 1.68 -12.72
CA ALA A 433 10.77 1.34 -11.88
C ALA A 433 10.19 -0.03 -12.24
N ALA A 434 10.08 -0.34 -13.54
CA ALA A 434 9.63 -1.65 -14.00
C ALA A 434 10.58 -2.78 -13.57
N GLU A 435 11.89 -2.59 -13.71
CA GLU A 435 12.89 -3.56 -13.23
C GLU A 435 12.89 -3.70 -11.71
N ALA A 436 12.64 -2.61 -10.98
CA ALA A 436 12.47 -2.67 -9.53
C ALA A 436 11.26 -3.53 -9.13
N LEU A 437 10.12 -3.43 -9.83
CA LEU A 437 8.98 -4.31 -9.57
C LEU A 437 9.29 -5.78 -9.86
N LYS A 438 9.98 -6.09 -10.96
CA LYS A 438 10.39 -7.47 -11.28
C LYS A 438 11.35 -8.06 -10.23
N ARG A 439 12.22 -7.23 -9.64
CA ARG A 439 13.08 -7.64 -8.52
C ARG A 439 12.28 -7.91 -7.24
N ILE A 440 11.20 -7.16 -6.99
CA ILE A 440 10.31 -7.38 -5.84
C ILE A 440 9.48 -8.66 -6.02
N TYR A 441 8.90 -8.84 -7.22
CA TYR A 441 8.07 -9.98 -7.55
C TYR A 441 8.26 -10.36 -9.03
N PRO A 442 8.99 -11.45 -9.33
CA PRO A 442 9.28 -11.86 -10.70
C PRO A 442 8.06 -12.21 -11.55
N GLY A 443 6.91 -12.54 -10.93
CA GLY A 443 5.66 -12.84 -11.62
C GLY A 443 4.91 -11.61 -12.17
N VAL A 444 5.40 -10.38 -11.97
CA VAL A 444 4.81 -9.17 -12.56
C VAL A 444 5.26 -8.98 -14.00
N GLU A 445 4.31 -8.73 -14.89
CA GLU A 445 4.55 -8.15 -16.21
C GLU A 445 4.66 -6.64 -16.05
N SER A 446 5.89 -6.12 -16.02
CA SER A 446 6.14 -4.68 -15.93
C SER A 446 7.07 -4.17 -17.01
N GLU A 447 6.68 -3.04 -17.60
CA GLU A 447 7.44 -2.32 -18.61
C GLU A 447 7.46 -0.82 -18.33
N GLY A 448 8.45 -0.12 -18.89
CA GLY A 448 8.64 1.31 -18.65
C GLY A 448 9.00 2.05 -19.92
N HIS A 449 8.26 3.12 -20.22
CA HIS A 449 8.45 3.96 -21.39
C HIS A 449 8.95 5.34 -21.00
N THR A 450 10.12 5.73 -21.53
CA THR A 450 10.62 7.10 -21.45
C THR A 450 9.91 7.94 -22.50
N LEU A 451 8.83 8.58 -22.09
CA LEU A 451 7.87 9.27 -22.95
C LEU A 451 7.49 10.60 -22.31
N SER A 452 7.49 11.69 -23.08
CA SER A 452 7.01 12.99 -22.63
C SER A 452 5.52 13.11 -22.91
N VAL A 453 4.73 13.52 -21.93
CA VAL A 453 3.30 13.79 -22.13
C VAL A 453 3.15 15.27 -22.51
N PRO A 454 2.56 15.59 -23.68
CA PRO A 454 2.33 16.98 -24.08
C PRO A 454 1.53 17.77 -23.04
N MET A 455 2.02 18.95 -22.68
CA MET A 455 1.41 19.81 -21.66
C MET A 455 0.59 20.92 -22.31
N LEU A 456 -0.68 21.06 -21.88
CA LEU A 456 -1.57 22.09 -22.43
C LEU A 456 -0.98 23.50 -22.26
N GLY A 457 -1.02 24.31 -23.32
CA GLY A 457 -0.50 25.68 -23.33
C GLY A 457 1.02 25.82 -23.52
N HIS A 458 1.75 24.70 -23.71
CA HIS A 458 3.18 24.73 -24.02
C HIS A 458 3.42 24.45 -25.52
N PRO A 459 3.89 25.44 -26.29
CA PRO A 459 4.20 25.23 -27.70
C PRO A 459 5.40 24.30 -27.87
N PHE A 460 5.38 23.48 -28.91
CA PHE A 460 6.46 22.57 -29.27
C PHE A 460 7.17 23.02 -30.55
N THR A 461 8.44 22.66 -30.68
CA THR A 461 9.26 22.97 -31.86
C THR A 461 9.45 21.78 -32.80
N ASP A 462 9.26 20.55 -32.30
CA ASP A 462 9.43 19.31 -33.06
C ASP A 462 8.10 18.54 -33.11
N GLU A 463 7.31 18.81 -34.14
CA GLU A 463 5.99 18.18 -34.32
C GLU A 463 6.07 16.66 -34.47
N ALA A 464 7.07 16.17 -35.20
CA ALA A 464 7.21 14.75 -35.48
C ALA A 464 7.43 13.95 -34.20
N LYS A 465 8.29 14.46 -33.30
CA LYS A 465 8.52 13.84 -31.99
C LYS A 465 7.28 13.88 -31.11
N VAL A 466 6.63 15.04 -30.97
CA VAL A 466 5.46 15.16 -30.08
C VAL A 466 4.28 14.32 -30.59
N LYS A 467 4.11 14.23 -31.91
CA LYS A 467 3.13 13.32 -32.51
C LYS A 467 3.45 11.85 -32.22
N ALA A 468 4.72 11.44 -32.33
CA ALA A 468 5.13 10.08 -32.00
C ALA A 468 4.89 9.76 -30.51
N ASP A 469 5.16 10.73 -29.62
CA ASP A 469 4.88 10.59 -28.20
C ASP A 469 3.36 10.48 -27.92
N PHE A 470 2.55 11.26 -28.63
CA PHE A 470 1.08 11.19 -28.60
C PHE A 470 0.57 9.83 -29.08
N ASP A 471 1.01 9.36 -30.24
CA ASP A 471 0.58 8.07 -30.81
C ASP A 471 0.92 6.92 -29.86
N LYS A 472 2.11 6.97 -29.23
CA LYS A 472 2.52 5.97 -28.24
C LYS A 472 1.71 6.06 -26.95
N LEU A 473 1.40 7.27 -26.46
CA LEU A 473 0.54 7.46 -25.30
C LEU A 473 -0.87 6.89 -25.56
N GLN A 474 -1.43 7.14 -26.74
CA GLN A 474 -2.74 6.63 -27.15
C GLN A 474 -2.75 5.11 -27.17
N GLN A 475 -1.76 4.49 -27.81
CA GLN A 475 -1.59 3.04 -27.80
C GLN A 475 -1.57 2.48 -26.37
N LEU A 476 -0.79 3.10 -25.47
CA LEU A 476 -0.70 2.65 -24.09
C LEU A 476 -2.04 2.79 -23.35
N ILE A 477 -2.79 3.87 -23.56
CA ILE A 477 -4.11 4.03 -22.94
C ILE A 477 -5.08 2.96 -23.45
N ASP A 478 -5.05 2.65 -24.76
CA ASP A 478 -5.93 1.65 -25.37
C ASP A 478 -5.61 0.23 -24.88
N ASP A 479 -4.32 -0.08 -24.68
CA ASP A 479 -3.84 -1.38 -24.21
C ASP A 479 -4.08 -1.65 -22.71
N HIS A 480 -4.52 -0.66 -21.94
CA HIS A 480 -4.72 -0.76 -20.49
C HIS A 480 -6.17 -0.55 -20.07
N ASP A 481 -6.54 -1.02 -18.87
CA ASP A 481 -7.90 -0.97 -18.35
C ASP A 481 -8.10 0.20 -17.38
N ALA A 482 -7.07 0.48 -16.57
CA ALA A 482 -7.05 1.57 -15.60
C ALA A 482 -5.84 2.49 -15.81
N ILE A 483 -6.09 3.79 -15.91
CA ILE A 483 -5.09 4.83 -16.16
C ILE A 483 -4.93 5.67 -14.89
N PHE A 484 -3.72 5.69 -14.34
CA PHE A 484 -3.38 6.45 -13.16
C PHE A 484 -2.64 7.74 -13.55
N LEU A 485 -3.21 8.87 -13.18
CA LEU A 485 -2.64 10.20 -13.36
C LEU A 485 -1.85 10.56 -12.10
N LEU A 486 -0.53 10.37 -12.15
CA LEU A 486 0.41 10.51 -11.02
C LEU A 486 1.49 11.55 -11.30
N MET A 487 1.13 12.53 -12.13
CA MET A 487 2.03 13.52 -12.71
C MET A 487 2.28 14.68 -11.74
N ASP A 488 3.33 15.45 -11.99
CA ASP A 488 3.79 16.53 -11.12
C ASP A 488 3.24 17.92 -11.50
N SER A 489 2.41 18.01 -12.52
CA SER A 489 1.77 19.26 -12.92
C SER A 489 0.31 19.05 -13.32
N ARG A 490 -0.44 20.14 -13.35
CA ARG A 490 -1.85 20.11 -13.78
C ARG A 490 -1.98 20.01 -15.30
N GLU A 491 -1.12 20.70 -16.04
CA GLU A 491 -1.14 20.77 -17.51
C GLU A 491 -0.88 19.40 -18.13
N SER A 492 0.06 18.65 -17.53
CA SER A 492 0.44 17.32 -17.99
C SER A 492 -0.66 16.28 -17.79
N ARG A 493 -1.59 16.49 -16.83
CA ARG A 493 -2.78 15.64 -16.61
C ARG A 493 -3.89 15.84 -17.64
N TRP A 494 -3.91 16.96 -18.35
CA TRP A 494 -5.01 17.34 -19.22
C TRP A 494 -5.23 16.33 -20.34
N LEU A 495 -4.21 16.10 -21.16
CA LEU A 495 -4.31 15.21 -22.33
C LEU A 495 -4.67 13.77 -21.93
N PRO A 496 -4.00 13.13 -20.95
CA PRO A 496 -4.41 11.81 -20.46
C PRO A 496 -5.85 11.75 -19.91
N SER A 497 -6.35 12.84 -19.33
CA SER A 497 -7.74 12.91 -18.86
C SER A 497 -8.73 12.89 -20.01
N VAL A 498 -8.45 13.63 -21.08
CA VAL A 498 -9.24 13.64 -22.32
C VAL A 498 -9.22 12.25 -22.95
N MET A 499 -8.03 11.69 -23.18
CA MET A 499 -7.82 10.39 -23.83
C MET A 499 -8.51 9.25 -23.05
N GLY A 500 -8.26 9.18 -21.74
CA GLY A 500 -8.83 8.12 -20.90
C GLY A 500 -10.35 8.19 -20.82
N LYS A 501 -10.93 9.40 -20.76
CA LYS A 501 -12.38 9.60 -20.79
C LYS A 501 -12.96 9.24 -22.16
N ALA A 502 -12.37 9.74 -23.24
CA ALA A 502 -12.84 9.49 -24.60
C ALA A 502 -12.82 8.00 -24.98
N ALA A 503 -11.81 7.25 -24.49
CA ALA A 503 -11.66 5.81 -24.68
C ALA A 503 -12.47 4.95 -23.67
N GLY A 504 -13.24 5.57 -22.77
CA GLY A 504 -14.07 4.85 -21.78
C GLY A 504 -13.25 4.05 -20.77
N LYS A 505 -12.06 4.52 -20.39
CA LYS A 505 -11.18 3.85 -19.43
C LYS A 505 -11.50 4.25 -17.99
N ILE A 506 -11.06 3.43 -17.04
CA ILE A 506 -11.07 3.81 -15.63
C ILE A 506 -9.93 4.81 -15.40
N VAL A 507 -10.23 6.07 -15.08
CA VAL A 507 -9.20 7.08 -14.81
C VAL A 507 -9.14 7.40 -13.32
N MET A 508 -7.97 7.16 -12.74
CA MET A 508 -7.66 7.34 -11.32
C MET A 508 -6.66 8.48 -11.19
N ASN A 509 -6.98 9.51 -10.41
CA ASN A 509 -6.16 10.71 -10.31
C ASN A 509 -5.75 10.96 -8.85
N ALA A 510 -4.46 11.17 -8.62
CA ALA A 510 -3.95 11.64 -7.33
C ALA A 510 -3.03 12.84 -7.49
N ALA A 511 -3.24 13.85 -6.66
CA ALA A 511 -2.55 15.13 -6.68
C ALA A 511 -2.19 15.55 -5.25
N LEU A 512 -1.04 16.22 -5.09
CA LEU A 512 -0.42 16.47 -3.79
C LEU A 512 -0.23 17.96 -3.51
N GLY A 513 -0.57 18.38 -2.30
CA GLY A 513 -0.14 19.64 -1.70
C GLY A 513 0.94 19.41 -0.63
N PHE A 514 1.32 20.48 0.07
CA PHE A 514 2.34 20.41 1.12
C PHE A 514 1.96 19.41 2.25
N ASP A 515 0.75 19.53 2.80
CA ASP A 515 0.21 18.71 3.89
C ASP A 515 -1.17 18.11 3.58
N SER A 516 -1.60 18.19 2.33
CA SER A 516 -2.90 17.70 1.85
C SER A 516 -2.76 16.92 0.55
N PHE A 517 -3.78 16.14 0.22
CA PHE A 517 -3.83 15.41 -1.05
C PHE A 517 -5.27 15.32 -1.56
N VAL A 518 -5.40 15.05 -2.86
CA VAL A 518 -6.65 14.65 -3.50
C VAL A 518 -6.47 13.32 -4.21
N VAL A 519 -7.44 12.43 -4.03
CA VAL A 519 -7.56 11.13 -4.68
C VAL A 519 -8.95 11.08 -5.29
N MET A 520 -9.08 10.77 -6.57
CA MET A 520 -10.39 10.67 -7.22
C MET A 520 -10.42 9.71 -8.39
N ARG A 521 -11.61 9.27 -8.76
CA ARG A 521 -11.91 8.58 -10.02
C ARG A 521 -12.70 9.51 -10.93
N HIS A 522 -12.44 9.48 -12.24
CA HIS A 522 -13.31 10.20 -13.18
C HIS A 522 -14.60 9.41 -13.41
N GLY A 523 -15.71 10.12 -13.67
CA GLY A 523 -16.94 9.46 -14.13
C GLY A 523 -16.79 8.86 -15.52
N ALA A 524 -17.66 7.93 -15.88
CA ALA A 524 -17.79 7.39 -17.23
C ALA A 524 -18.98 8.04 -17.99
N GLU A 525 -18.97 8.03 -19.32
CA GLU A 525 -20.15 8.39 -20.12
C GLU A 525 -21.26 7.33 -19.96
N PRO A 526 -22.56 7.67 -20.07
CA PRO A 526 -23.66 6.71 -19.95
C PRO A 526 -23.65 5.66 -21.08
N LYS A 527 -24.04 4.40 -20.79
CA LYS A 527 -24.02 3.29 -21.76
C LYS A 527 -25.29 3.10 -22.61
N ASP A 528 -26.42 3.65 -22.17
CA ASP A 528 -27.72 3.53 -22.86
C ASP A 528 -28.38 4.92 -22.87
N VAL A 529 -28.35 5.61 -24.01
CA VAL A 529 -28.92 6.95 -24.16
C VAL A 529 -30.14 6.89 -25.07
N ASP A 530 -31.31 7.16 -24.51
CA ASP A 530 -32.43 7.73 -25.27
C ASP A 530 -32.05 9.19 -25.58
N PRO A 531 -31.95 9.60 -26.86
CA PRO A 531 -31.50 10.94 -27.27
C PRO A 531 -32.27 12.12 -26.64
N SER A 532 -33.42 11.88 -26.01
CA SER A 532 -34.26 12.91 -25.36
C SER A 532 -33.93 13.21 -23.89
N ASP A 533 -33.11 12.41 -23.20
CA ASP A 533 -32.84 12.59 -21.76
C ASP A 533 -31.56 13.42 -21.52
N GLN A 534 -31.66 14.74 -21.68
CA GLN A 534 -30.53 15.69 -21.56
C GLN A 534 -30.04 15.94 -20.11
N GLU A 535 -30.64 15.29 -19.09
CA GLU A 535 -30.44 15.64 -17.67
C GLU A 535 -29.77 14.56 -16.79
N ARG A 536 -29.03 13.56 -17.34
CA ARG A 536 -28.28 12.62 -16.49
C ARG A 536 -26.84 13.06 -16.19
N LYS A 537 -26.65 13.55 -14.96
CA LYS A 537 -25.37 14.01 -14.37
C LYS A 537 -24.39 12.85 -14.11
N THR A 538 -23.28 12.81 -14.85
CA THR A 538 -22.15 11.89 -14.57
C THR A 538 -21.21 12.47 -13.51
N LEU A 539 -20.26 11.68 -13.00
CA LEU A 539 -19.24 12.22 -12.10
C LEU A 539 -18.20 13.04 -12.87
N GLY A 540 -17.73 14.12 -12.26
CA GLY A 540 -16.75 15.01 -12.87
C GLY A 540 -15.37 14.38 -13.05
N CYS A 541 -14.53 15.04 -13.85
CA CYS A 541 -13.10 14.77 -13.91
C CYS A 541 -12.34 15.78 -13.03
N TYR A 542 -11.01 15.66 -12.96
CA TYR A 542 -10.15 16.60 -12.23
C TYR A 542 -10.39 18.08 -12.57
N PHE A 543 -10.76 18.37 -13.83
CA PHE A 543 -10.95 19.72 -14.36
C PHE A 543 -12.39 20.24 -14.28
N CYS A 544 -13.35 19.47 -13.75
CA CYS A 544 -14.76 19.89 -13.69
C CYS A 544 -15.07 20.93 -12.62
N ASN A 545 -14.26 21.00 -11.55
CA ASN A 545 -14.52 21.88 -10.41
C ASN A 545 -13.78 23.22 -10.50
N ASP A 546 -13.25 23.56 -11.68
CA ASP A 546 -12.49 24.79 -11.89
C ASP A 546 -13.05 25.57 -13.08
N VAL A 547 -13.06 26.89 -12.96
CA VAL A 547 -13.60 27.84 -13.96
C VAL A 547 -12.51 28.35 -14.91
N VAL A 548 -11.30 27.79 -14.85
CA VAL A 548 -10.16 28.19 -15.69
C VAL A 548 -9.54 26.97 -16.40
N ALA A 549 -9.29 27.11 -17.71
CA ALA A 549 -8.53 26.13 -18.48
C ALA A 549 -7.08 26.02 -17.93
N PRO A 550 -6.44 24.85 -17.98
CA PRO A 550 -5.03 24.72 -17.59
C PRO A 550 -4.18 25.62 -18.50
N VAL A 551 -3.57 26.64 -17.92
CA VAL A 551 -2.60 27.54 -18.58
C VAL A 551 -1.34 27.60 -17.72
N ASP A 552 -0.18 27.78 -18.37
CA ASP A 552 1.17 27.77 -17.79
C ASP A 552 1.21 28.16 -16.31
N SER A 553 1.14 27.15 -15.43
CA SER A 553 0.92 27.39 -14.01
C SER A 553 2.18 27.81 -13.27
N GLN A 554 3.36 27.91 -13.91
CA GLN A 554 4.66 28.13 -13.24
C GLN A 554 4.75 29.36 -12.32
N LYS A 555 3.68 30.14 -12.13
CA LYS A 555 3.66 31.32 -11.28
C LYS A 555 2.67 31.37 -10.10
N ASN A 556 1.63 30.55 -9.89
CA ASN A 556 0.59 30.97 -8.90
C ASN A 556 -0.30 29.96 -8.12
N LEU A 557 -0.03 28.65 -7.98
CA LEU A 557 -0.91 27.77 -7.14
C LEU A 557 -0.14 26.72 -6.32
N THR A 558 -0.59 26.42 -5.09
CA THR A 558 0.12 25.56 -4.11
C THR A 558 -0.21 24.07 -4.17
N LEU A 559 -1.30 23.68 -4.84
CA LEU A 559 -1.66 22.28 -5.08
C LEU A 559 -1.08 21.87 -6.44
N ASP A 560 -0.39 20.73 -6.50
CA ASP A 560 0.38 20.18 -7.62
C ASP A 560 1.78 20.76 -7.90
N GLN A 561 2.17 21.95 -7.44
CA GLN A 561 3.38 22.57 -8.01
C GLN A 561 4.76 22.11 -7.53
N GLN A 562 4.91 21.32 -6.46
CA GLN A 562 6.25 20.87 -6.03
C GLN A 562 6.18 19.54 -5.28
N CYS A 563 6.16 18.40 -5.99
CA CYS A 563 6.17 17.06 -5.35
C CYS A 563 7.36 16.85 -4.37
N THR A 564 8.45 17.62 -4.51
CA THR A 564 9.62 17.63 -3.63
C THR A 564 9.39 18.37 -2.29
N VAL A 565 8.44 19.29 -2.21
CA VAL A 565 8.12 20.08 -1.00
C VAL A 565 6.78 19.60 -0.42
N THR A 566 6.64 18.28 -0.28
CA THR A 566 5.49 17.64 0.37
C THR A 566 5.95 16.91 1.64
N ARG A 567 5.09 16.90 2.68
CA ARG A 567 5.34 16.08 3.87
C ARG A 567 5.42 14.60 3.44
N PRO A 568 6.46 13.83 3.80
CA PRO A 568 6.70 12.50 3.23
C PRO A 568 5.52 11.52 3.33
N GLY A 569 4.74 11.57 4.41
CA GLY A 569 3.58 10.67 4.60
C GLY A 569 2.40 10.92 3.65
N VAL A 570 2.28 12.12 3.08
CA VAL A 570 1.14 12.53 2.23
C VAL A 570 1.04 11.62 1.00
N ALA A 571 2.16 11.38 0.32
CA ALA A 571 2.16 10.56 -0.89
C ALA A 571 1.81 9.09 -0.63
N ALA A 572 2.28 8.53 0.49
CA ALA A 572 1.94 7.16 0.88
C ALA A 572 0.43 7.03 1.18
N MET A 573 -0.15 7.97 1.93
CA MET A 573 -1.59 8.00 2.23
C MET A 573 -2.44 8.12 0.96
N ALA A 574 -2.09 9.07 0.08
CA ALA A 574 -2.80 9.28 -1.18
C ALA A 574 -2.72 8.03 -2.08
N SER A 575 -1.54 7.42 -2.19
CA SER A 575 -1.32 6.23 -3.02
C SER A 575 -2.09 5.01 -2.50
N ALA A 576 -2.15 4.83 -1.18
CA ALA A 576 -2.92 3.75 -0.57
C ALA A 576 -4.42 3.94 -0.86
N GLN A 577 -4.97 5.13 -0.59
CA GLN A 577 -6.37 5.41 -0.82
C GLN A 577 -6.77 5.32 -2.30
N LEU A 578 -5.89 5.70 -3.22
CA LEU A 578 -6.15 5.61 -4.67
C LEU A 578 -6.25 4.15 -5.14
N VAL A 579 -5.38 3.27 -4.64
CA VAL A 579 -5.41 1.83 -4.99
C VAL A 579 -6.58 1.13 -4.32
N GLU A 580 -6.88 1.44 -3.05
CA GLU A 580 -8.09 0.93 -2.38
C GLU A 580 -9.37 1.39 -3.09
N LEU A 581 -9.38 2.62 -3.62
CA LEU A 581 -10.50 3.11 -4.41
C LEU A 581 -10.65 2.32 -5.72
N LEU A 582 -9.56 1.99 -6.42
CA LEU A 582 -9.63 1.13 -7.60
C LEU A 582 -10.13 -0.28 -7.23
N ALA A 583 -9.54 -0.90 -6.20
CA ALA A 583 -9.91 -2.23 -5.76
C ALA A 583 -11.41 -2.29 -5.42
N SER A 584 -11.90 -1.30 -4.65
CA SER A 584 -13.32 -1.12 -4.34
C SER A 584 -14.17 -0.92 -5.60
N LEU A 585 -13.78 -0.01 -6.50
CA LEU A 585 -14.50 0.27 -7.75
C LEU A 585 -14.67 -0.98 -8.63
N LEU A 586 -13.66 -1.86 -8.67
CA LEU A 586 -13.70 -3.09 -9.47
C LEU A 586 -14.67 -4.14 -8.91
N GLN A 587 -15.00 -4.09 -7.61
CA GLN A 587 -16.02 -4.95 -7.00
C GLN A 587 -17.45 -4.47 -7.32
N HIS A 588 -17.61 -3.20 -7.70
CA HIS A 588 -18.92 -2.67 -8.03
C HIS A 588 -19.40 -3.20 -9.40
N PRO A 589 -20.64 -3.71 -9.54
CA PRO A 589 -21.14 -4.23 -10.81
C PRO A 589 -21.07 -3.24 -11.98
N LEU A 590 -21.35 -1.96 -11.69
CA LEU A 590 -21.25 -0.85 -12.66
C LEU A 590 -19.82 -0.32 -12.90
N LYS A 591 -18.83 -0.76 -12.12
CA LYS A 591 -17.42 -0.31 -12.19
C LYS A 591 -17.33 1.23 -12.26
N HIS A 592 -16.58 1.79 -13.20
CA HIS A 592 -16.47 3.24 -13.43
C HIS A 592 -17.80 4.00 -13.72
N HIS A 593 -18.91 3.33 -14.01
CA HIS A 593 -20.25 3.96 -14.07
C HIS A 593 -20.94 4.02 -12.70
N ALA A 594 -20.36 3.46 -11.64
CA ALA A 594 -20.92 3.49 -10.30
C ALA A 594 -21.12 4.92 -9.80
N ALA A 595 -22.30 5.18 -9.23
CA ALA A 595 -22.58 6.43 -8.55
C ALA A 595 -21.65 6.61 -7.34
N ALA A 596 -21.52 7.85 -6.86
CA ALA A 596 -20.81 8.13 -5.62
C ALA A 596 -21.80 8.25 -4.45
N PRO A 597 -21.45 7.74 -3.26
CA PRO A 597 -22.34 7.77 -2.09
C PRO A 597 -22.75 9.21 -1.73
N GLN A 598 -24.02 9.39 -1.37
CA GLN A 598 -24.52 10.64 -0.80
C GLN A 598 -24.24 10.67 0.70
N ILE A 599 -23.44 11.64 1.14
CA ILE A 599 -23.06 11.77 2.55
C ILE A 599 -23.98 12.81 3.19
N SER A 600 -24.98 12.32 3.92
CA SER A 600 -25.86 13.14 4.76
C SER A 600 -25.28 13.23 6.17
N ALA A 601 -25.21 14.45 6.74
CA ALA A 601 -24.72 14.66 8.08
C ALA A 601 -25.59 13.90 9.10
N GLY A 602 -25.04 12.84 9.72
CA GLY A 602 -25.68 12.10 10.81
C GLY A 602 -26.24 10.71 10.48
N ALA A 603 -26.10 10.18 9.26
CA ALA A 603 -26.53 8.82 8.91
C ALA A 603 -25.33 7.89 8.62
N HIS A 604 -25.47 6.59 8.96
CA HIS A 604 -24.57 5.56 8.43
C HIS A 604 -24.62 5.62 6.91
N THR A 605 -23.48 5.85 6.25
CA THR A 605 -23.38 5.81 4.79
C THR A 605 -23.52 4.35 4.34
N PRO A 606 -24.63 3.96 3.71
CA PRO A 606 -24.83 2.58 3.30
C PRO A 606 -23.84 2.22 2.18
N ARG A 607 -23.42 0.95 2.16
CA ARG A 607 -22.68 0.38 1.02
C ARG A 607 -23.60 0.33 -0.19
N ASP A 608 -23.02 0.53 -1.37
CA ASP A 608 -23.74 0.39 -2.64
C ASP A 608 -22.92 -0.51 -3.58
N PRO A 609 -23.45 -1.70 -3.95
CA PRO A 609 -24.62 -2.36 -3.36
C PRO A 609 -24.42 -2.72 -1.87
N PRO A 610 -25.48 -3.06 -1.10
CA PRO A 610 -25.38 -3.33 0.34
C PRO A 610 -24.36 -4.40 0.72
N ASP A 611 -24.14 -5.38 -0.15
CA ASP A 611 -23.20 -6.48 0.00
C ASP A 611 -21.79 -6.17 -0.52
N HIS A 612 -21.49 -4.94 -0.95
CA HIS A 612 -20.20 -4.57 -1.53
C HIS A 612 -19.01 -5.02 -0.66
N ALA A 613 -18.10 -5.79 -1.28
CA ALA A 613 -17.04 -6.54 -0.60
C ALA A 613 -16.04 -5.68 0.18
N LEU A 614 -15.78 -4.44 -0.29
CA LEU A 614 -14.75 -3.53 0.23
C LEU A 614 -15.30 -2.19 0.76
N GLY A 615 -16.63 -2.04 0.83
CA GLY A 615 -17.25 -0.81 1.35
C GLY A 615 -17.60 0.24 0.29
N LEU A 616 -17.17 1.49 0.49
CA LEU A 616 -17.62 2.64 -0.32
C LEU A 616 -16.84 2.79 -1.63
N VAL A 617 -17.51 3.38 -2.63
CA VAL A 617 -16.92 3.76 -3.92
C VAL A 617 -17.01 5.29 -4.12
N PRO A 618 -16.26 6.09 -3.33
CA PRO A 618 -16.31 7.54 -3.39
C PRO A 618 -15.91 8.09 -4.77
N HIS A 619 -16.35 9.31 -5.07
CA HIS A 619 -15.86 10.05 -6.25
C HIS A 619 -14.48 10.64 -5.97
N GLN A 620 -14.38 11.45 -4.91
CA GLN A 620 -13.18 12.16 -4.51
C GLN A 620 -12.97 12.05 -2.99
N ILE A 621 -11.71 11.90 -2.57
CA ILE A 621 -11.25 11.95 -1.20
C ILE A 621 -10.21 13.08 -1.12
N ARG A 622 -10.40 14.02 -0.19
CA ARG A 622 -9.40 15.04 0.16
C ARG A 622 -8.91 14.79 1.57
N GLY A 623 -7.61 14.55 1.74
CA GLY A 623 -7.01 14.34 3.05
C GLY A 623 -6.16 15.52 3.49
N PHE A 624 -6.15 15.78 4.80
CA PHE A 624 -5.36 16.83 5.44
C PHE A 624 -4.57 16.24 6.61
N VAL A 625 -3.24 16.23 6.50
CA VAL A 625 -2.34 15.63 7.50
C VAL A 625 -2.10 16.57 8.69
N SER A 626 -2.44 17.85 8.57
CA SER A 626 -2.43 18.79 9.69
C SER A 626 -3.55 18.53 10.69
N THR A 627 -4.71 18.05 10.23
CA THR A 627 -5.86 17.71 11.09
C THR A 627 -6.14 16.21 11.19
N PHE A 628 -5.48 15.39 10.38
CA PHE A 628 -5.73 13.94 10.22
C PHE A 628 -7.16 13.63 9.76
N GLU A 629 -7.73 14.50 8.91
CA GLU A 629 -9.10 14.37 8.41
C GLU A 629 -9.14 13.97 6.92
N ASN A 630 -10.14 13.16 6.55
CA ASN A 630 -10.46 12.83 5.17
C ASN A 630 -11.90 13.28 4.85
N LEU A 631 -12.06 14.07 3.80
CA LEU A 631 -13.36 14.52 3.28
C LEU A 631 -13.68 13.75 2.01
N VAL A 632 -14.84 13.11 1.98
CA VAL A 632 -15.37 12.48 0.76
C VAL A 632 -16.28 13.48 0.07
N ILE A 633 -15.96 13.78 -1.19
CA ILE A 633 -16.60 14.82 -1.99
C ILE A 633 -17.18 14.20 -3.25
N ARG A 634 -18.37 14.64 -3.63
CA ARG A 634 -19.03 14.31 -4.90
C ARG A 634 -19.08 15.58 -5.75
N GLY A 635 -18.68 15.44 -7.02
CA GLY A 635 -18.73 16.50 -8.01
C GLY A 635 -19.33 15.94 -9.29
N GLU A 636 -20.17 16.72 -9.94
CA GLU A 636 -20.83 16.34 -11.18
C GLU A 636 -19.99 16.77 -12.38
N SER A 637 -20.20 16.12 -13.52
CA SER A 637 -19.60 16.51 -14.79
C SER A 637 -20.12 17.87 -15.21
N TYR A 638 -19.19 18.77 -15.53
CA TYR A 638 -19.51 20.10 -16.00
C TYR A 638 -19.55 20.14 -17.54
N PRO A 639 -20.65 20.58 -18.18
CA PRO A 639 -20.77 20.59 -19.63
C PRO A 639 -19.68 21.41 -20.33
N CYS A 640 -19.25 22.53 -19.72
CA CYS A 640 -18.20 23.38 -20.26
C CYS A 640 -16.80 23.02 -19.72
N CYS A 641 -16.61 21.79 -19.24
CA CYS A 641 -15.30 21.35 -18.74
C CYS A 641 -14.28 21.32 -19.88
N SER A 642 -13.12 21.92 -19.65
CA SER A 642 -11.99 21.97 -20.59
C SER A 642 -11.37 20.60 -20.92
N ALA A 643 -11.76 19.51 -20.24
CA ALA A 643 -11.25 18.17 -20.48
C ALA A 643 -12.34 17.13 -20.83
N CYS A 644 -13.43 17.07 -20.06
CA CYS A 644 -14.47 16.07 -20.27
C CYS A 644 -15.84 16.64 -20.70
N GLY A 645 -15.88 17.92 -21.10
CA GLY A 645 -17.08 18.49 -21.71
C GLY A 645 -17.35 17.83 -23.06
N PRO A 646 -18.62 17.61 -23.46
CA PRO A 646 -18.95 16.97 -24.73
C PRO A 646 -18.23 17.59 -25.95
N PRO A 647 -18.16 18.93 -26.12
CA PRO A 647 -17.45 19.51 -27.26
C PRO A 647 -15.96 19.13 -27.34
N VAL A 648 -15.31 18.96 -26.20
CA VAL A 648 -13.89 18.58 -26.11
C VAL A 648 -13.71 17.11 -26.47
N LEU A 649 -14.56 16.23 -25.94
CA LEU A 649 -14.48 14.80 -26.22
C LEU A 649 -14.82 14.50 -27.68
N ASP A 650 -15.81 15.17 -28.24
CA ASP A 650 -16.24 15.00 -29.64
C ASP A 650 -15.16 15.49 -30.61
N ALA A 651 -14.54 16.65 -30.33
CA ALA A 651 -13.41 17.14 -31.13
C ALA A 651 -12.20 16.19 -31.05
N PHE A 652 -11.87 15.67 -29.86
CA PHE A 652 -10.79 14.70 -29.71
C PHE A 652 -11.07 13.41 -30.51
N ARG A 653 -12.30 12.88 -30.48
CA ARG A 653 -12.69 11.68 -31.23
C ARG A 653 -12.67 11.90 -32.74
N THR A 654 -13.03 13.10 -33.20
CA THR A 654 -13.15 13.43 -34.62
C THR A 654 -11.79 13.78 -35.23
N ASP A 655 -11.05 14.68 -34.58
CA ASP A 655 -9.85 15.29 -35.15
C ASP A 655 -8.55 14.71 -34.59
N GLY A 656 -8.61 13.95 -33.49
CA GLY A 656 -7.46 13.26 -32.89
C GLY A 656 -6.26 14.17 -32.64
N TRP A 657 -5.14 13.88 -33.30
CA TRP A 657 -3.91 14.66 -33.20
C TRP A 657 -4.09 16.14 -33.58
N GLU A 658 -4.91 16.46 -34.58
CA GLU A 658 -5.09 17.85 -35.01
C GLU A 658 -5.78 18.69 -33.94
N PHE A 659 -6.74 18.11 -33.22
CA PHE A 659 -7.33 18.77 -32.04
C PHE A 659 -6.28 19.03 -30.96
N VAL A 660 -5.43 18.03 -30.64
CA VAL A 660 -4.39 18.18 -29.61
C VAL A 660 -3.34 19.21 -30.04
N LYS A 661 -2.91 19.18 -31.30
CA LYS A 661 -1.98 20.15 -31.87
C LYS A 661 -2.49 21.57 -31.71
N ARG A 662 -3.75 21.83 -32.05
CA ARG A 662 -4.38 23.15 -31.86
C ARG A 662 -4.47 23.51 -30.39
N ALA A 663 -4.87 22.58 -29.53
CA ALA A 663 -4.93 22.80 -28.08
C ALA A 663 -3.57 23.18 -27.45
N LEU A 664 -2.46 22.67 -27.99
CA LEU A 664 -1.10 22.99 -27.51
C LEU A 664 -0.59 24.35 -28.03
N LEU A 665 -0.98 24.75 -29.24
CA LEU A 665 -0.45 25.94 -29.92
C LEU A 665 -1.33 27.19 -29.74
N GLU A 666 -2.65 27.03 -29.62
CA GLU A 666 -3.64 28.12 -29.55
C GLU A 666 -4.08 28.35 -28.09
N LYS A 667 -3.70 29.50 -27.51
CA LYS A 667 -3.85 29.82 -26.07
C LYS A 667 -5.28 29.71 -25.53
N ASP A 668 -6.30 30.00 -26.35
CA ASP A 668 -7.70 30.06 -25.93
C ASP A 668 -8.59 29.00 -26.59
N TYR A 669 -8.04 28.14 -27.46
CA TYR A 669 -8.82 27.20 -28.26
C TYR A 669 -9.69 26.26 -27.41
N VAL A 670 -9.10 25.67 -26.37
CA VAL A 670 -9.83 24.75 -25.47
C VAL A 670 -10.90 25.50 -24.65
N ALA A 671 -10.62 26.73 -24.24
CA ALA A 671 -11.57 27.54 -23.47
C ALA A 671 -12.78 27.96 -24.33
N GLU A 672 -12.55 28.35 -25.59
CA GLU A 672 -13.61 28.68 -26.54
C GLU A 672 -14.40 27.43 -26.95
N LEU A 673 -13.72 26.33 -27.32
CA LEU A 673 -14.37 25.08 -27.71
C LEU A 673 -15.26 24.50 -26.59
N SER A 674 -14.78 24.52 -25.35
CA SER A 674 -15.55 24.03 -24.22
C SER A 674 -16.71 24.97 -23.82
N GLY A 675 -16.76 26.20 -24.31
CA GLY A 675 -17.71 27.22 -23.85
C GLY A 675 -17.32 27.86 -22.52
N LEU A 676 -16.18 27.50 -21.94
CA LEU A 676 -15.66 28.09 -20.70
C LEU A 676 -15.36 29.59 -20.87
N ALA A 677 -14.87 29.99 -22.05
CA ALA A 677 -14.62 31.39 -22.38
C ALA A 677 -15.92 32.23 -22.30
N GLU A 678 -17.04 31.68 -22.79
CA GLU A 678 -18.33 32.36 -22.71
C GLU A 678 -18.84 32.46 -21.26
N VAL A 679 -18.66 31.40 -20.46
CA VAL A 679 -19.01 31.43 -19.03
C VAL A 679 -18.15 32.46 -18.27
N GLN A 680 -16.86 32.59 -18.62
CA GLN A 680 -16.00 33.64 -18.07
C GLN A 680 -16.47 35.03 -18.48
N ARG A 681 -16.77 35.26 -19.77
CA ARG A 681 -17.35 36.51 -20.26
C ARG A 681 -18.65 36.86 -19.53
N GLN A 682 -19.55 35.89 -19.36
CA GLN A 682 -20.80 36.09 -18.62
C GLN A 682 -20.58 36.33 -17.13
N ALA A 683 -19.62 35.65 -16.49
CA ALA A 683 -19.27 35.90 -15.10
C ALA A 683 -18.65 37.29 -14.92
N GLU A 684 -17.85 37.77 -15.87
CA GLU A 684 -17.32 39.13 -15.90
C GLU A 684 -18.43 40.18 -16.09
N LEU A 685 -19.39 39.92 -17.01
CA LEU A 685 -20.57 40.77 -17.21
C LEU A 685 -21.49 40.78 -15.98
N LEU A 686 -21.74 39.63 -15.36
CA LEU A 686 -22.53 39.50 -14.13
C LEU A 686 -21.79 40.05 -12.91
N SER A 687 -20.46 39.96 -12.85
CA SER A 687 -19.66 40.67 -11.84
C SER A 687 -19.83 42.17 -12.03
N ALA A 688 -19.72 42.66 -13.27
CA ALA A 688 -19.95 44.07 -13.58
C ALA A 688 -21.38 44.54 -13.22
N GLU A 689 -22.41 43.69 -13.35
CA GLU A 689 -23.78 43.99 -12.90
C GLU A 689 -23.98 43.89 -11.37
N ARG A 690 -23.28 42.96 -10.71
CA ARG A 690 -23.42 42.68 -9.26
C ARG A 690 -22.51 43.55 -8.38
N ASP A 691 -21.48 44.15 -8.99
CA ASP A 691 -20.58 45.14 -8.39
C ASP A 691 -21.28 46.49 -8.06
N LEU A 692 -22.57 46.63 -8.37
CA LEU A 692 -23.41 47.75 -7.94
C LEU A 692 -23.89 47.65 -6.47
N LEU A 693 -23.77 46.50 -5.77
CA LEU A 693 -24.45 46.32 -4.48
C LEU A 693 -23.64 45.81 -3.27
N THR A 694 -22.40 45.32 -3.37
CA THR A 694 -21.60 44.94 -2.17
C THR A 694 -20.10 44.76 -2.46
N MET A 695 -19.20 45.54 -1.84
CA MET A 695 -17.73 45.33 -1.82
C MET A 695 -17.29 44.35 -0.70
N PRO A 696 -16.12 43.65 -0.77
CA PRO A 696 -14.89 44.04 -1.48
C PRO A 696 -14.14 42.95 -2.29
N CYS A 697 -13.87 43.22 -3.56
CA CYS A 697 -12.57 42.96 -4.20
C CYS A 697 -12.25 44.22 -5.03
N VAL A 698 -11.24 44.98 -4.62
CA VAL A 698 -10.92 46.25 -5.28
C VAL A 698 -10.26 45.93 -6.62
N ALA A 699 -11.00 46.09 -7.72
CA ALA A 699 -10.39 46.35 -9.02
C ALA A 699 -9.37 47.49 -8.82
N VAL A 700 -8.12 47.33 -9.30
CA VAL A 700 -7.09 48.36 -9.11
C VAL A 700 -7.64 49.67 -9.71
N PRO A 701 -7.99 50.70 -8.90
CA PRO A 701 -8.88 51.77 -9.37
C PRO A 701 -8.32 52.57 -10.54
N ILE A 702 -6.98 52.61 -10.67
CA ILE A 702 -6.29 53.29 -11.77
C ILE A 702 -6.28 52.49 -13.08
N LYS A 703 -6.55 51.18 -13.05
CA LYS A 703 -6.48 50.31 -14.23
C LYS A 703 -7.52 50.70 -15.27
N SER A 704 -8.77 50.91 -14.85
CA SER A 704 -9.85 51.35 -15.77
C SER A 704 -9.52 52.70 -16.40
N THR A 705 -9.12 53.69 -15.60
CA THR A 705 -8.72 55.01 -16.09
C THR A 705 -7.49 54.95 -17.01
N ALA A 706 -6.50 54.10 -16.71
CA ALA A 706 -5.34 53.91 -17.59
C ALA A 706 -5.73 53.28 -18.93
N GLN A 707 -6.68 52.33 -18.93
CA GLN A 707 -7.22 51.73 -20.16
C GLN A 707 -8.00 52.76 -20.98
N GLU A 708 -8.86 53.56 -20.36
CA GLU A 708 -9.62 54.64 -21.00
C GLU A 708 -8.70 55.69 -21.64
N LEU A 709 -7.58 56.00 -21.00
CA LEU A 709 -6.58 56.94 -21.50
C LEU A 709 -5.56 56.32 -22.46
N GLY A 710 -5.66 55.01 -22.76
CA GLY A 710 -4.73 54.30 -23.63
C GLY A 710 -3.29 54.24 -23.10
N LEU A 711 -3.10 54.30 -21.78
CA LEU A 711 -1.79 54.27 -21.14
C LEU A 711 -1.28 52.82 -21.02
N PRO A 712 0.05 52.58 -21.15
CA PRO A 712 0.64 51.27 -20.91
C PRO A 712 0.42 50.79 -19.47
N ILE A 713 -0.10 49.57 -19.32
CA ILE A 713 -0.36 48.97 -18.01
C ILE A 713 0.60 47.82 -17.77
N HIS A 714 1.30 47.87 -16.64
CA HIS A 714 2.20 46.82 -16.19
C HIS A 714 1.68 46.22 -14.88
N GLU A 715 1.13 45.01 -14.94
CA GLU A 715 0.67 44.29 -13.75
C GLU A 715 1.81 43.47 -13.14
N ILE A 716 2.26 43.87 -11.96
CA ILE A 716 3.36 43.22 -11.26
C ILE A 716 3.00 42.99 -9.78
N ASN A 717 3.23 41.78 -9.30
CA ASN A 717 3.00 41.41 -7.90
C ASN A 717 4.22 41.73 -7.00
N THR A 718 5.39 41.91 -7.61
CA THR A 718 6.64 42.25 -6.94
C THR A 718 7.58 42.96 -7.90
N PHE A 719 8.49 43.77 -7.36
CA PHE A 719 9.57 44.36 -8.14
C PHE A 719 10.74 43.37 -8.38
N THR A 720 10.75 42.19 -7.77
CA THR A 720 11.83 41.20 -7.98
C THR A 720 11.85 40.74 -9.44
N GLY A 721 13.00 40.90 -10.12
CA GLY A 721 13.18 40.49 -11.51
C GLY A 721 12.50 41.37 -12.56
N TRP A 722 11.80 42.45 -12.16
CA TRP A 722 11.17 43.39 -13.08
C TRP A 722 12.01 44.65 -13.28
N THR A 723 12.33 44.98 -14.53
CA THR A 723 12.98 46.24 -14.90
C THR A 723 12.20 46.84 -16.07
N PRO A 724 11.76 48.10 -15.97
CA PRO A 724 11.05 48.75 -17.06
C PRO A 724 11.98 48.90 -18.27
N SER A 725 11.48 48.59 -19.46
CA SER A 725 12.20 48.78 -20.73
C SER A 725 12.11 50.21 -21.28
N PHE A 726 11.61 51.15 -20.47
CA PHE A 726 11.34 52.55 -20.83
C PHE A 726 11.89 53.49 -19.75
N ASN A 727 12.14 54.74 -20.16
CA ASN A 727 12.61 55.79 -19.24
C ASN A 727 11.43 56.37 -18.46
N MET A 728 11.59 56.52 -17.15
CA MET A 728 10.59 57.10 -16.26
C MET A 728 11.02 58.50 -15.84
N ASN A 729 10.10 59.47 -15.87
CA ASN A 729 10.39 60.80 -15.31
C ASN A 729 10.11 60.83 -13.81
N LEU A 730 8.96 60.30 -13.36
CA LEU A 730 8.52 60.35 -11.98
C LEU A 730 7.70 59.10 -11.61
N ILE A 731 7.88 58.59 -10.40
CA ILE A 731 7.08 57.51 -9.82
C ILE A 731 6.08 58.12 -8.82
N VAL A 732 4.80 57.75 -8.88
CA VAL A 732 3.79 58.23 -7.92
C VAL A 732 3.16 57.04 -7.20
N ALA A 733 3.19 57.06 -5.88
CA ALA A 733 2.59 56.06 -5.00
C ALA A 733 1.46 56.68 -4.17
N VAL A 734 0.31 56.02 -4.14
CA VAL A 734 -0.85 56.37 -3.30
C VAL A 734 -1.40 55.06 -2.74
N SER A 735 -1.36 54.88 -1.42
CA SER A 735 -1.78 53.62 -0.77
C SER A 735 -1.13 52.35 -1.36
N PHE A 736 0.13 52.47 -1.82
CA PHE A 736 0.86 51.40 -2.48
C PHE A 736 1.67 50.58 -1.47
N GLY A 737 1.39 49.27 -1.39
CA GLY A 737 1.87 48.39 -0.32
C GLY A 737 3.29 47.84 -0.47
N LEU A 738 4.03 48.21 -1.52
CA LEU A 738 5.39 47.74 -1.78
C LEU A 738 6.40 48.87 -1.68
N LEU A 739 7.57 48.56 -1.11
CA LEU A 739 8.69 49.50 -1.10
C LEU A 739 9.31 49.54 -2.50
N VAL A 740 9.30 50.71 -3.14
CA VAL A 740 9.89 50.88 -4.48
C VAL A 740 11.42 50.78 -4.35
N PRO A 741 12.08 49.79 -5.02
CA PRO A 741 13.50 49.58 -4.86
C PRO A 741 14.34 50.80 -5.27
N PRO A 742 15.49 51.04 -4.63
CA PRO A 742 16.39 52.15 -4.96
C PRO A 742 16.78 52.19 -6.44
N ARG A 743 16.94 51.03 -7.07
CA ARG A 743 17.25 50.93 -8.52
C ARG A 743 16.18 51.58 -9.41
N LEU A 744 14.90 51.52 -9.03
CA LEU A 744 13.81 52.12 -9.80
C LEU A 744 13.69 53.60 -9.49
N LEU A 745 13.77 53.99 -8.21
CA LEU A 745 13.77 55.39 -7.79
C LEU A 745 14.92 56.18 -8.44
N ARG A 746 16.13 55.61 -8.47
CA ARG A 746 17.30 56.24 -9.13
C ARG A 746 17.24 56.23 -10.66
N SER A 747 16.45 55.33 -11.26
CA SER A 747 16.24 55.32 -12.71
C SER A 747 15.24 56.39 -13.17
N ALA A 748 14.39 56.89 -12.26
CA ALA A 748 13.44 57.95 -12.56
C ALA A 748 14.11 59.32 -12.45
N GLN A 749 13.95 60.18 -13.46
CA GLN A 749 14.60 61.50 -13.53
C GLN A 749 14.42 62.36 -12.27
N TYR A 750 13.20 62.36 -11.71
CA TYR A 750 12.82 63.13 -10.53
C TYR A 750 12.55 62.25 -9.30
N GLY A 751 12.95 60.98 -9.34
CA GLY A 751 12.67 60.01 -8.26
C GLY A 751 11.19 59.65 -8.19
N GLY A 752 10.61 59.73 -6.99
CA GLY A 752 9.18 59.46 -6.83
C GLY A 752 8.53 60.18 -5.65
N LEU A 753 7.21 60.25 -5.70
CA LEU A 753 6.32 60.88 -4.72
C LEU A 753 5.43 59.85 -4.05
N ASN A 754 5.14 60.07 -2.78
CA ASN A 754 4.13 59.34 -2.02
C ASN A 754 3.11 60.32 -1.47
N LEU A 755 1.84 60.02 -1.67
CA LEU A 755 0.72 60.75 -1.06
C LEU A 755 0.20 59.95 0.14
N HIS A 756 0.43 60.49 1.33
CA HIS A 756 0.12 59.83 2.59
C HIS A 756 -1.05 60.52 3.30
N PRO A 757 -2.14 59.80 3.66
CA PRO A 757 -3.32 60.41 4.26
C PRO A 757 -3.19 60.56 5.79
N SER A 758 -2.10 61.21 6.23
CA SER A 758 -1.96 61.76 7.58
C SER A 758 -1.06 63.00 7.60
N LEU A 759 -1.01 63.71 8.73
CA LEU A 759 -0.04 64.77 8.99
C LEU A 759 1.30 64.19 9.47
N LEU A 760 2.16 63.78 8.55
CA LEU A 760 3.49 63.26 8.87
C LEU A 760 4.31 64.26 9.70
N PRO A 761 5.04 63.82 10.75
CA PRO A 761 5.35 62.43 11.08
C PRO A 761 4.31 61.64 11.87
N ASP A 762 3.16 62.20 12.22
CA ASP A 762 2.11 61.45 12.94
C ASP A 762 1.44 60.44 12.01
N LEU A 763 1.09 59.26 12.55
CA LEU A 763 0.45 58.15 11.85
C LEU A 763 1.21 57.68 10.58
N ARG A 764 2.55 57.65 10.64
CA ARG A 764 3.40 56.94 9.64
C ARG A 764 3.05 55.46 9.59
N GLY A 765 3.08 54.86 8.41
CA GLY A 765 2.85 53.43 8.23
C GLY A 765 1.62 53.14 7.36
N PRO A 766 1.34 51.85 7.08
CA PRO A 766 0.44 51.46 5.99
C PRO A 766 -1.07 51.56 6.29
N ALA A 767 -1.50 51.89 7.51
CA ALA A 767 -2.94 51.94 7.86
C ALA A 767 -3.40 53.26 8.55
N PRO A 768 -3.00 54.45 8.07
CA PRO A 768 -3.19 55.72 8.77
C PRO A 768 -4.67 56.08 9.01
N LEU A 769 -5.56 55.81 8.06
CA LEU A 769 -7.00 56.09 8.21
C LEU A 769 -7.63 55.26 9.33
N HIS A 770 -7.29 53.97 9.41
CA HIS A 770 -7.80 53.09 10.46
C HIS A 770 -7.29 53.54 11.83
N HIS A 771 -6.00 53.87 11.95
CA HIS A 771 -5.43 54.35 13.22
C HIS A 771 -5.93 55.74 13.62
N THR A 772 -6.31 56.60 12.66
CA THR A 772 -7.01 57.86 12.93
C THR A 772 -8.29 57.62 13.72
N LEU A 773 -9.11 56.65 13.26
CA LEU A 773 -10.38 56.27 13.91
C LEU A 773 -10.15 55.52 15.22
N LEU A 774 -9.22 54.56 15.27
CA LEU A 774 -8.92 53.78 16.48
C LEU A 774 -8.37 54.63 17.64
N LEU A 775 -7.71 55.74 17.33
CA LEU A 775 -7.19 56.69 18.31
C LEU A 775 -8.15 57.85 18.58
N ASN A 776 -9.36 57.83 18.00
CA ASN A 776 -10.36 58.89 18.11
C ASN A 776 -9.77 60.29 17.82
N ARG A 777 -8.94 60.41 16.77
CA ARG A 777 -8.33 61.68 16.40
C ARG A 777 -9.41 62.65 15.86
N PRO A 778 -9.54 63.88 16.39
CA PRO A 778 -10.52 64.85 15.92
C PRO A 778 -10.14 65.48 14.56
N PHE A 779 -8.87 65.36 14.16
CA PHE A 779 -8.36 65.82 12.89
C PHE A 779 -7.41 64.80 12.27
N THR A 780 -7.40 64.73 10.95
CA THR A 780 -6.39 64.04 10.13
C THR A 780 -5.76 65.03 9.16
N GLY A 781 -4.94 64.58 8.22
CA GLY A 781 -4.50 65.45 7.13
C GLY A 781 -3.86 64.65 6.01
N ILE A 782 -3.27 65.35 5.06
CA ILE A 782 -2.61 64.74 3.90
C ILE A 782 -1.20 65.30 3.81
N THR A 783 -0.26 64.45 3.44
CA THR A 783 1.13 64.82 3.19
C THR A 783 1.59 64.30 1.84
N LEU A 784 2.06 65.21 0.99
CA LEU A 784 2.82 64.88 -0.22
C LEU A 784 4.32 64.91 0.13
N GLN A 785 5.01 63.80 -0.08
CA GLN A 785 6.44 63.65 0.21
C GLN A 785 7.17 62.92 -0.91
N THR A 786 8.49 62.92 -0.89
CA THR A 786 9.28 62.02 -1.75
C THR A 786 9.20 60.55 -1.30
N LEU A 787 9.48 59.61 -2.19
CA LEU A 787 9.68 58.20 -1.83
C LEU A 787 11.11 58.01 -1.28
N HIS A 788 11.24 57.34 -0.13
CA HIS A 788 12.52 57.06 0.50
C HIS A 788 13.03 55.66 0.12
N GLU A 789 14.34 55.52 -0.11
CA GLU A 789 14.96 54.31 -0.68
C GLU A 789 14.76 53.02 0.14
N SER A 790 14.66 53.14 1.47
CA SER A 790 14.65 51.99 2.38
C SER A 790 13.55 51.99 3.44
N LYS A 791 12.71 53.03 3.52
CA LYS A 791 11.76 53.23 4.62
C LYS A 791 10.45 53.82 4.09
N PHE A 792 9.31 53.28 4.52
CA PHE A 792 8.01 53.87 4.22
C PHE A 792 7.86 55.22 4.92
N ASP A 793 7.24 56.18 4.22
CA ASP A 793 6.85 57.49 4.73
C ASP A 793 7.96 58.37 5.32
N HIS A 794 9.23 58.13 5.00
CA HIS A 794 10.39 58.91 5.45
C HIS A 794 10.92 59.90 4.40
N GLY A 795 10.08 60.27 3.44
CA GLY A 795 10.40 61.25 2.42
C GLY A 795 10.55 62.67 2.95
N THR A 796 11.15 63.51 2.12
CA THR A 796 11.09 64.97 2.31
C THR A 796 9.66 65.42 2.07
N ILE A 797 9.06 66.11 3.05
CA ILE A 797 7.70 66.65 2.95
C ILE A 797 7.71 67.88 2.02
N LEU A 798 6.93 67.82 0.94
CA LEU A 798 6.87 68.83 -0.12
C LEU A 798 5.59 69.67 -0.06
N SER A 799 4.49 69.09 0.42
CA SER A 799 3.23 69.79 0.70
C SER A 799 2.46 69.03 1.79
N GLN A 800 1.67 69.75 2.59
CA GLN A 800 0.90 69.17 3.68
C GLN A 800 -0.32 70.03 3.98
N THR A 801 -1.41 69.42 4.45
CA THR A 801 -2.60 70.15 4.90
C THR A 801 -2.25 71.10 6.06
N SER A 802 -2.75 72.34 6.01
CA SER A 802 -2.58 73.31 7.09
C SER A 802 -3.21 72.83 8.41
N LEU A 803 -2.57 73.14 9.53
CA LEU A 803 -3.10 72.82 10.86
C LEU A 803 -4.42 73.57 11.14
N PRO A 804 -5.39 72.97 11.87
CA PRO A 804 -5.29 71.70 12.61
C PRO A 804 -5.42 70.42 11.77
N GLY A 805 -5.70 70.52 10.47
CA GLY A 805 -5.94 69.39 9.57
C GLY A 805 -7.39 69.32 9.07
N LEU A 806 -7.75 68.20 8.44
CA LEU A 806 -9.12 67.89 8.03
C LEU A 806 -9.92 67.38 9.23
N PRO A 807 -11.12 67.91 9.51
CA PRO A 807 -11.94 67.46 10.64
C PRO A 807 -12.40 66.02 10.45
N VAL A 808 -12.41 65.25 11.54
CA VAL A 808 -12.95 63.88 11.60
C VAL A 808 -14.15 63.91 12.55
N PRO A 809 -15.39 64.00 12.03
CA PRO A 809 -16.59 64.03 12.86
C PRO A 809 -16.71 62.79 13.78
N PRO A 810 -17.29 62.90 14.98
CA PRO A 810 -17.59 61.74 15.82
C PRO A 810 -18.48 60.73 15.08
N GLY A 811 -18.23 59.43 15.26
CA GLY A 811 -18.99 58.37 14.59
C GLY A 811 -18.65 58.14 13.11
N THR A 812 -17.62 58.82 12.59
CA THR A 812 -17.13 58.60 11.22
C THR A 812 -16.62 57.17 11.04
N ASN A 813 -17.13 56.46 10.04
CA ASN A 813 -16.63 55.15 9.63
C ASN A 813 -15.49 55.27 8.61
N LEU A 814 -14.84 54.15 8.27
CA LEU A 814 -13.68 54.15 7.38
C LEU A 814 -13.98 54.72 5.98
N GLN A 815 -15.14 54.39 5.41
CA GLN A 815 -15.55 54.87 4.09
C GLN A 815 -15.78 56.39 4.11
N ALA A 816 -16.51 56.90 5.10
CA ALA A 816 -16.74 58.33 5.26
C ALA A 816 -15.43 59.10 5.45
N LEU A 817 -14.47 58.57 6.23
CA LEU A 817 -13.15 59.18 6.37
C LEU A 817 -12.37 59.17 5.05
N HIS A 818 -12.41 58.06 4.32
CA HIS A 818 -11.82 57.97 2.98
C HIS A 818 -12.40 59.03 2.04
N ASP A 819 -13.71 59.25 2.08
CA ASP A 819 -14.40 60.22 1.22
C ASP A 819 -14.09 61.68 1.59
N ILE A 820 -13.83 62.02 2.87
CA ILE A 820 -13.40 63.39 3.22
C ILE A 820 -11.94 63.64 2.82
N VAL A 821 -11.09 62.61 2.85
CA VAL A 821 -9.64 62.75 2.59
C VAL A 821 -9.33 62.68 1.09
N THR A 822 -10.06 61.89 0.31
CA THR A 822 -9.71 61.60 -1.10
C THR A 822 -9.70 62.83 -2.01
N PRO A 823 -10.74 63.70 -2.05
CA PRO A 823 -10.73 64.88 -2.91
C PRO A 823 -9.57 65.86 -2.62
N PRO A 824 -9.33 66.31 -1.37
CA PRO A 824 -8.20 67.20 -1.09
C PRO A 824 -6.85 66.52 -1.29
N ALA A 825 -6.76 65.19 -1.17
CA ALA A 825 -5.51 64.46 -1.43
C ALA A 825 -5.18 64.45 -2.93
N ALA A 826 -6.17 64.16 -3.77
CA ALA A 826 -6.01 64.21 -5.22
C ALA A 826 -5.64 65.63 -5.70
N GLU A 827 -6.30 66.66 -5.16
CA GLU A 827 -5.99 68.06 -5.46
C GLU A 827 -4.55 68.43 -5.05
N MET A 828 -4.11 68.04 -3.85
CA MET A 828 -2.74 68.28 -3.38
C MET A 828 -1.68 67.65 -4.28
N LEU A 829 -1.91 66.41 -4.75
CA LEU A 829 -0.99 65.73 -5.66
C LEU A 829 -0.93 66.44 -7.02
N VAL A 830 -2.08 66.75 -7.61
CA VAL A 830 -2.16 67.43 -8.92
C VAL A 830 -1.53 68.81 -8.85
N GLN A 831 -1.84 69.59 -7.80
CA GLN A 831 -1.28 70.92 -7.63
C GLN A 831 0.22 70.88 -7.37
N GLY A 832 0.71 69.96 -6.52
CA GLY A 832 2.13 69.76 -6.30
C GLY A 832 2.90 69.38 -7.58
N LEU A 833 2.30 68.57 -8.45
CA LEU A 833 2.87 68.27 -9.76
C LEU A 833 2.95 69.51 -10.66
N ARG A 834 1.87 70.31 -10.73
CA ARG A 834 1.82 71.57 -11.51
C ARG A 834 2.80 72.64 -11.02
N ASP A 835 2.95 72.75 -9.70
CA ASP A 835 3.86 73.70 -9.05
C ASP A 835 5.32 73.23 -9.11
N GLY A 836 5.58 72.03 -9.62
CA GLY A 836 6.94 71.51 -9.80
C GLY A 836 7.66 71.21 -8.48
N VAL A 837 6.94 70.93 -7.38
CA VAL A 837 7.56 70.75 -6.05
C VAL A 837 8.51 69.55 -5.96
N HIS A 838 8.42 68.63 -6.93
CA HIS A 838 9.25 67.44 -7.08
C HIS A 838 10.55 67.69 -7.86
N VAL A 839 10.69 68.86 -8.49
CA VAL A 839 11.86 69.23 -9.30
C VAL A 839 12.96 69.78 -8.39
N PRO A 840 14.18 69.24 -8.42
CA PRO A 840 15.28 69.77 -7.62
C PRO A 840 15.63 71.24 -7.94
N PRO A 841 16.06 72.05 -6.94
CA PRO A 841 16.25 71.68 -5.53
C PRO A 841 14.93 71.63 -4.75
N LEU A 842 14.74 70.55 -3.98
CA LEU A 842 13.55 70.34 -3.16
C LEU A 842 13.49 71.36 -2.01
N LYS A 843 12.30 71.91 -1.74
CA LYS A 843 12.04 72.82 -0.61
C LYS A 843 11.18 72.11 0.43
N PRO A 844 11.76 71.61 1.55
CA PRO A 844 10.98 70.96 2.59
C PRO A 844 10.03 71.95 3.26
N VAL A 845 8.75 71.60 3.41
CA VAL A 845 7.73 72.41 4.10
C VAL A 845 7.27 71.80 5.43
N GLY A 846 7.80 70.63 5.79
CA GLY A 846 7.48 69.94 7.04
C GLY A 846 7.98 70.67 8.28
N ARG A 847 7.14 70.75 9.32
CA ARG A 847 7.51 71.31 10.62
C ARG A 847 8.38 70.32 11.41
N THR A 848 9.49 70.78 11.99
CA THR A 848 10.23 70.00 12.99
C THR A 848 9.38 69.89 14.27
N PRO A 849 8.98 68.68 14.71
CA PRO A 849 8.17 68.53 15.91
C PRO A 849 8.91 69.07 17.15
N SER A 850 8.21 69.79 18.02
CA SER A 850 8.75 70.13 19.34
C SER A 850 8.84 68.88 20.22
N GLN A 851 9.59 68.95 21.32
CA GLN A 851 9.74 67.80 22.24
C GLN A 851 8.40 67.33 22.84
N ARG A 852 7.40 68.22 22.93
CA ARG A 852 6.04 67.91 23.35
C ARG A 852 5.23 67.22 22.24
N ASP A 853 5.47 67.57 20.98
CA ASP A 853 4.82 66.95 19.82
C ASP A 853 5.29 65.50 19.63
N LEU A 854 6.57 65.21 19.89
CA LEU A 854 7.14 63.87 19.77
C LEU A 854 6.42 62.82 20.65
N ALA A 855 5.93 63.20 21.83
CA ALA A 855 5.19 62.31 22.72
C ALA A 855 3.76 61.99 22.23
N ALA A 856 3.19 62.86 21.38
CA ALA A 856 1.85 62.70 20.82
C ALA A 856 1.84 61.90 19.50
N LEU A 857 3.01 61.71 18.88
CA LEU A 857 3.14 60.93 17.64
C LEU A 857 2.78 59.45 17.90
N ARG A 858 2.11 58.85 16.93
CA ARG A 858 1.77 57.42 16.89
C ARG A 858 2.18 56.84 15.54
N HIS A 859 2.66 55.60 15.55
CA HIS A 859 2.85 54.83 14.32
C HIS A 859 1.55 54.13 13.96
N ALA A 860 1.24 54.02 12.68
CA ALA A 860 0.06 53.37 12.11
C ALA A 860 0.45 52.05 11.41
N PRO A 861 0.82 50.99 12.18
CA PRO A 861 1.26 49.71 11.61
C PRO A 861 0.15 49.02 10.81
N LYS A 862 0.56 48.05 9.98
CA LYS A 862 -0.37 47.21 9.22
C LYS A 862 -1.27 46.44 10.18
N LEU A 863 -2.58 46.54 9.96
CA LEU A 863 -3.55 45.77 10.72
C LEU A 863 -3.42 44.27 10.42
N THR A 864 -3.49 43.48 11.47
CA THR A 864 -3.40 42.03 11.49
C THR A 864 -4.71 41.42 12.00
N LYS A 865 -4.87 40.10 11.84
CA LYS A 865 -6.01 39.40 12.46
C LYS A 865 -6.00 39.53 13.98
N GLN A 866 -4.83 39.74 14.61
CA GLN A 866 -4.69 39.85 16.06
C GLN A 866 -5.27 41.16 16.60
N ASP A 867 -5.28 42.23 15.82
CA ASP A 867 -5.86 43.52 16.20
C ASP A 867 -7.38 43.46 16.40
N ARG A 868 -8.02 42.41 15.86
CA ARG A 868 -9.45 42.10 16.07
C ARG A 868 -9.70 41.22 17.31
N GLN A 869 -8.66 40.77 18.02
CA GLN A 869 -8.84 40.02 19.27
C GLN A 869 -9.34 40.99 20.34
N VAL A 870 -10.46 40.65 20.96
CA VAL A 870 -11.04 41.45 22.05
C VAL A 870 -10.08 41.52 23.24
N ARG A 871 -9.87 42.73 23.77
CA ARG A 871 -9.12 42.98 25.01
C ARG A 871 -10.08 43.32 26.15
N TRP A 872 -10.65 42.28 26.76
CA TRP A 872 -11.64 42.35 27.82
C TRP A 872 -11.14 43.15 29.04
N ARG A 873 -9.86 43.08 29.40
CA ARG A 873 -9.32 43.83 30.54
C ARG A 873 -8.86 45.25 30.24
N ALA A 874 -8.67 45.60 28.97
CA ALA A 874 -8.01 46.85 28.58
C ALA A 874 -8.91 47.85 27.84
N TRP A 875 -9.97 47.39 27.18
CA TRP A 875 -10.83 48.26 26.37
C TRP A 875 -11.98 48.85 27.20
N ALA A 876 -12.21 50.16 27.08
CA ALA A 876 -13.42 50.81 27.59
C ALA A 876 -14.63 50.46 26.71
N ALA A 877 -15.86 50.73 27.15
CA ALA A 877 -17.07 50.37 26.38
C ALA A 877 -17.07 50.91 24.93
N ASP A 878 -16.67 52.17 24.74
CA ASP A 878 -16.61 52.82 23.41
C ASP A 878 -15.55 52.20 22.48
N ASP A 879 -14.51 51.59 23.05
CA ASP A 879 -13.43 50.96 22.28
C ASP A 879 -13.93 49.77 21.47
N PHE A 880 -14.91 49.02 21.99
CA PHE A 880 -15.49 47.85 21.33
C PHE A 880 -16.26 48.26 20.07
N ALA A 881 -17.17 49.23 20.19
CA ALA A 881 -17.98 49.73 19.08
C ALA A 881 -17.10 50.41 18.01
N THR A 882 -16.13 51.21 18.43
CA THR A 882 -15.17 51.87 17.53
C THR A 882 -14.35 50.83 16.75
N ARG A 883 -13.86 49.78 17.43
CA ARG A 883 -13.05 48.73 16.79
C ARG A 883 -13.87 47.84 15.87
N GLU A 884 -15.11 47.50 16.22
CA GLU A 884 -15.97 46.76 15.30
C GLU A 884 -16.26 47.57 14.03
N THR A 885 -16.56 48.86 14.19
CA THR A 885 -16.82 49.76 13.06
C THR A 885 -15.61 49.90 12.13
N VAL A 886 -14.40 49.92 12.69
CA VAL A 886 -13.16 50.12 11.92
C VAL A 886 -12.58 48.82 11.38
N LEU A 887 -12.67 47.72 12.13
CA LEU A 887 -11.97 46.45 11.83
C LEU A 887 -12.91 45.31 11.41
N GLY A 888 -14.23 45.53 11.49
CA GLY A 888 -15.25 44.49 11.34
C GLY A 888 -15.39 43.61 12.59
N PRO A 889 -16.08 42.45 12.48
CA PRO A 889 -16.43 41.62 13.63
C PRO A 889 -15.23 41.28 14.52
N LEU A 890 -15.37 41.48 15.83
CA LEU A 890 -14.28 41.23 16.78
C LEU A 890 -14.30 39.77 17.22
N TRP A 891 -13.15 39.21 17.62
CA TRP A 891 -13.06 37.80 17.99
C TRP A 891 -12.43 37.58 19.36
N SER A 892 -12.83 36.52 20.02
CA SER A 892 -12.16 35.99 21.22
C SER A 892 -12.18 34.47 21.16
N GLU A 893 -11.21 33.83 21.80
CA GLU A 893 -11.32 32.40 22.09
C GLU A 893 -12.05 32.21 23.40
N LEU A 894 -13.06 31.35 23.41
CA LEU A 894 -13.85 31.03 24.60
C LEU A 894 -13.61 29.58 25.00
N GLN A 895 -13.53 29.32 26.31
CA GLN A 895 -13.57 27.97 26.85
C GLN A 895 -14.99 27.40 26.70
N THR A 896 -15.14 26.28 25.99
CA THR A 896 -16.41 25.54 25.88
C THR A 896 -16.30 24.17 26.55
N ARG A 897 -17.44 23.46 26.71
CA ARG A 897 -17.48 22.06 27.18
C ARG A 897 -16.64 21.09 26.34
N ARG A 898 -16.38 21.41 25.06
CA ARG A 898 -15.63 20.56 24.11
C ARG A 898 -14.24 21.13 23.79
N GLY A 899 -13.73 22.06 24.60
CA GLY A 899 -12.43 22.72 24.41
C GLY A 899 -12.55 24.18 23.99
N ARG A 900 -11.42 24.81 23.63
CA ARG A 900 -11.39 26.21 23.19
C ARG A 900 -11.96 26.35 21.79
N LYS A 901 -12.77 27.38 21.57
CA LYS A 901 -13.33 27.71 20.25
C LYS A 901 -13.20 29.19 19.99
N ARG A 902 -12.90 29.55 18.74
CA ARG A 902 -12.94 30.95 18.30
C ARG A 902 -14.39 31.38 18.10
N VAL A 903 -14.67 32.58 18.60
CA VAL A 903 -16.00 33.17 18.61
C VAL A 903 -15.92 34.59 18.07
N LEU A 904 -16.84 34.94 17.17
CA LEU A 904 -17.01 36.29 16.65
C LEU A 904 -18.17 36.98 17.36
N PHE A 905 -17.95 38.23 17.75
CA PHE A 905 -18.93 39.12 18.34
C PHE A 905 -19.39 40.12 17.27
N GLU A 906 -20.71 40.29 17.16
CA GLU A 906 -21.36 41.09 16.13
C GLU A 906 -22.41 42.03 16.77
N GLY A 907 -22.44 43.29 16.31
CA GLY A 907 -23.35 44.31 16.79
C GLY A 907 -23.01 44.75 18.21
N LEU A 908 -21.78 45.24 18.39
CA LEU A 908 -21.28 45.78 19.65
C LEU A 908 -21.62 47.27 19.76
N GLU A 909 -22.30 47.63 20.83
CA GLU A 909 -22.72 49.01 21.10
C GLU A 909 -22.35 49.39 22.53
N ALA A 910 -21.74 50.56 22.71
CA ALA A 910 -21.50 51.10 24.05
C ALA A 910 -22.82 51.66 24.61
N VAL A 911 -23.19 51.22 25.81
CA VAL A 911 -24.42 51.63 26.49
C VAL A 911 -24.05 52.40 27.76
N ALA A 912 -24.82 53.45 28.05
CA ALA A 912 -24.64 54.24 29.27
C ALA A 912 -24.70 53.32 30.52
N PRO A 913 -23.89 53.59 31.56
CA PRO A 913 -23.98 52.87 32.82
C PRO A 913 -25.41 52.93 33.36
N LEU A 914 -25.91 51.80 33.89
CA LEU A 914 -27.24 51.73 34.49
C LEU A 914 -27.31 52.71 35.68
N ALA A 915 -27.94 53.87 35.47
CA ALA A 915 -28.15 54.86 36.50
C ALA A 915 -29.30 54.40 37.42
N GLY A 916 -28.98 53.81 38.57
CA GLY A 916 -29.97 53.49 39.60
C GLY A 916 -29.54 52.36 40.52
N GLY A 917 -29.47 52.67 41.83
CA GLY A 917 -29.22 51.68 42.87
C GLY A 917 -30.33 50.64 42.98
N ASP A 918 -29.91 49.40 43.28
CA ASP A 918 -30.65 48.23 43.80
C ASP A 918 -32.01 47.80 43.24
N GLU A 919 -32.66 48.51 42.33
CA GLU A 919 -33.93 48.06 41.75
C GLU A 919 -33.77 47.33 40.41
N ALA A 920 -33.98 46.02 40.49
CA ALA A 920 -34.42 45.12 39.43
C ALA A 920 -33.62 45.11 38.11
N VAL A 921 -32.39 44.61 38.18
CA VAL A 921 -31.79 43.91 37.04
C VAL A 921 -32.52 42.57 36.87
N LYS A 922 -33.60 42.57 36.09
CA LYS A 922 -34.24 41.34 35.60
C LYS A 922 -33.49 40.89 34.35
N GLY A 923 -33.11 39.61 34.33
CA GLY A 923 -32.27 39.04 33.28
C GLY A 923 -31.41 37.88 33.81
N ARG A 924 -31.11 36.90 32.95
CA ARG A 924 -30.26 35.76 33.33
C ARG A 924 -28.79 36.19 33.29
N ALA A 925 -28.15 36.24 34.45
CA ALA A 925 -26.72 36.49 34.56
C ALA A 925 -25.89 35.22 34.33
N GLY A 926 -24.72 35.37 33.70
CA GLY A 926 -23.77 34.28 33.46
C GLY A 926 -22.33 34.79 33.33
N ALA A 927 -21.38 33.86 33.24
CA ALA A 927 -19.98 34.19 32.99
C ALA A 927 -19.35 33.16 32.05
N PHE A 928 -18.44 33.61 31.19
CA PHE A 928 -17.64 32.76 30.31
C PHE A 928 -16.15 33.06 30.48
N VAL A 929 -15.30 32.05 30.25
CA VAL A 929 -13.85 32.23 30.23
C VAL A 929 -13.40 32.51 28.81
N ALA A 930 -12.81 33.69 28.60
CA ALA A 930 -12.20 34.11 27.36
C ALA A 930 -10.67 34.07 27.46
N PHE A 931 -10.00 33.96 26.33
CA PHE A 931 -8.54 34.04 26.24
C PHE A 931 -8.15 35.28 25.43
N GLU A 932 -7.26 36.09 26.02
CA GLU A 932 -6.68 37.28 25.39
C GLU A 932 -5.15 37.27 25.51
N THR A 933 -4.46 37.85 24.53
CA THR A 933 -2.99 38.00 24.58
C THR A 933 -2.54 39.29 25.27
N GLY A 934 -2.02 39.22 26.49
CA GLY A 934 -1.40 40.36 27.17
C GLY A 934 -0.01 40.69 26.63
N ALA A 935 0.41 41.95 26.79
CA ALA A 935 1.81 42.35 26.65
C ALA A 935 2.41 42.44 28.06
N ASP A 936 3.38 41.58 28.38
CA ASP A 936 4.04 41.61 29.68
C ASP A 936 5.00 42.82 29.75
N ALA A 937 4.86 43.65 30.77
CA ALA A 937 5.71 44.82 30.99
C ALA A 937 6.92 44.40 31.84
N GLY A 938 7.86 43.66 31.27
CA GLY A 938 9.07 43.28 32.01
C GLY A 938 10.18 42.63 31.18
N GLY A 939 11.28 43.35 30.99
CA GLY A 939 12.58 42.78 30.58
C GLY A 939 13.00 43.10 29.15
N SER A 940 14.29 43.39 28.98
CA SER A 940 14.98 43.88 27.76
C SER A 940 15.09 42.87 26.61
N GLY A 941 14.02 42.13 26.32
CA GLY A 941 13.97 41.04 25.35
C GLY A 941 12.73 41.06 24.45
N GLY A 942 12.20 42.23 24.07
CA GLY A 942 11.03 42.34 23.20
C GLY A 942 9.72 41.82 23.83
N PRO A 943 8.55 42.21 23.29
CA PRO A 943 7.27 41.82 23.89
C PRO A 943 7.02 40.32 23.70
N VAL A 944 7.08 39.55 24.79
CA VAL A 944 6.56 38.18 24.84
C VAL A 944 5.03 38.28 24.98
N LEU A 945 4.30 37.75 24.00
CA LEU A 945 2.83 37.69 24.07
C LEU A 945 2.47 36.55 25.04
N VAL A 946 1.94 36.90 26.20
CA VAL A 946 1.43 35.93 27.19
C VAL A 946 -0.07 35.79 26.98
N GLU A 947 -0.55 34.56 26.80
CA GLU A 947 -1.99 34.29 26.70
C GLU A 947 -2.57 34.15 28.12
N GLU A 948 -3.59 34.97 28.43
CA GLU A 948 -4.24 34.99 29.74
C GLU A 948 -5.70 34.56 29.63
N ALA A 949 -6.14 33.78 30.62
CA ALA A 949 -7.55 33.45 30.79
C ALA A 949 -8.25 34.57 31.60
N VAL A 950 -9.37 35.07 31.06
CA VAL A 950 -10.18 36.14 31.64
C VAL A 950 -11.60 35.64 31.82
N GLU A 951 -12.11 35.68 33.04
CA GLU A 951 -13.52 35.43 33.31
C GLU A 951 -14.33 36.71 33.03
N VAL A 952 -15.27 36.63 32.09
CA VAL A 952 -16.09 37.75 31.63
C VAL A 952 -17.53 37.49 32.04
N SER A 953 -18.08 38.39 32.86
CA SER A 953 -19.47 38.33 33.31
C SER A 953 -20.39 39.05 32.32
N TYR A 954 -21.56 38.47 32.06
CA TYR A 954 -22.59 39.06 31.21
C TYR A 954 -23.98 38.96 31.85
N LEU A 955 -24.88 39.82 31.38
CA LEU A 955 -26.29 39.83 31.72
C LEU A 955 -27.11 39.80 30.43
N GLU A 956 -28.10 38.92 30.33
CA GLU A 956 -29.07 38.98 29.23
C GLU A 956 -29.93 40.25 29.29
N ALA A 957 -30.05 40.95 28.16
CA ALA A 957 -30.87 42.16 28.09
C ALA A 957 -32.36 41.81 28.10
N ASP A 958 -33.14 42.52 28.92
CA ASP A 958 -34.60 42.31 29.10
C ASP A 958 -35.46 42.91 27.96
N ASP A 959 -34.87 43.15 26.79
CA ASP A 959 -35.51 43.79 25.63
C ASP A 959 -36.06 42.79 24.59
N GLY A 960 -35.98 41.48 24.87
CA GLY A 960 -36.45 40.41 23.99
C GLY A 960 -35.60 40.20 22.73
N SER A 961 -34.49 40.94 22.57
CA SER A 961 -33.59 40.81 21.40
C SER A 961 -32.65 39.60 21.46
N GLY A 962 -32.50 38.99 22.65
CA GLY A 962 -31.51 37.94 22.91
C GLY A 962 -30.06 38.45 22.91
N SER A 963 -29.87 39.75 23.11
CA SER A 963 -28.56 40.38 23.28
C SER A 963 -28.06 40.24 24.73
N VAL A 964 -26.76 40.46 24.94
CA VAL A 964 -26.14 40.43 26.28
C VAL A 964 -25.39 41.73 26.56
N LEU A 965 -25.36 42.12 27.83
CA LEU A 965 -24.64 43.26 28.38
C LEU A 965 -23.40 42.75 29.11
N ILE A 966 -22.23 43.20 28.70
CA ILE A 966 -20.94 42.85 29.30
C ILE A 966 -20.35 44.09 29.97
N SER A 967 -19.85 43.93 31.19
CA SER A 967 -19.16 45.01 31.89
C SER A 967 -17.77 45.22 31.30
N ALA A 968 -17.42 46.46 31.00
CA ALA A 968 -16.10 46.86 30.53
C ALA A 968 -15.32 47.57 31.67
N PRO A 969 -13.98 47.49 31.66
CA PRO A 969 -13.12 48.27 32.54
C PRO A 969 -13.51 49.76 32.58
N GLY A 970 -13.53 50.35 33.77
CA GLY A 970 -13.91 51.76 33.97
C GLY A 970 -15.42 52.02 34.16
N GLY A 971 -16.25 50.97 34.29
CA GLY A 971 -17.67 51.08 34.64
C GLY A 971 -18.62 51.29 33.46
N GLY A 972 -18.11 51.20 32.21
CA GLY A 972 -18.94 51.20 31.01
C GLY A 972 -19.56 49.82 30.72
N VAL A 973 -20.63 49.78 29.92
CA VAL A 973 -21.30 48.54 29.53
C VAL A 973 -21.31 48.42 28.01
N VAL A 974 -20.97 47.25 27.48
CA VAL A 974 -21.08 46.94 26.05
C VAL A 974 -22.21 45.95 25.80
N LYS A 975 -23.14 46.31 24.91
CA LYS A 975 -24.18 45.42 24.41
C LYS A 975 -23.64 44.63 23.23
N VAL A 976 -23.86 43.32 23.22
CA VAL A 976 -23.52 42.41 22.14
C VAL A 976 -24.81 41.78 21.60
N ALA A 977 -25.14 42.06 20.35
CA ALA A 977 -26.36 41.56 19.74
C ALA A 977 -26.27 40.07 19.36
N ARG A 978 -25.17 39.67 18.70
CA ARG A 978 -25.04 38.32 18.13
C ARG A 978 -23.66 37.75 18.32
N ILE A 979 -23.61 36.42 18.34
CA ILE A 979 -22.39 35.65 18.47
C ILE A 979 -22.38 34.54 17.43
N LYS A 980 -21.22 34.38 16.76
CA LYS A 980 -20.96 33.29 15.82
C LYS A 980 -19.79 32.45 16.29
N ILE A 981 -20.05 31.17 16.57
CA ILE A 981 -19.02 30.18 16.88
C ILE A 981 -18.45 29.62 15.57
N GLU A 982 -17.16 29.35 15.51
CA GLU A 982 -16.52 28.69 14.38
C GLU A 982 -17.23 27.38 13.99
N GLY A 983 -17.65 27.28 12.72
CA GLY A 983 -18.42 26.16 12.18
C GLY A 983 -19.95 26.29 12.30
N ASP A 984 -20.45 27.31 12.99
CA ASP A 984 -21.88 27.55 13.24
C ASP A 984 -22.41 28.82 12.55
N LYS A 985 -23.75 28.92 12.44
CA LYS A 985 -24.45 30.15 12.03
C LYS A 985 -24.47 31.17 13.17
N SER A 986 -24.42 32.46 12.84
CA SER A 986 -24.59 33.56 13.80
C SER A 986 -25.96 33.45 14.49
N LYS A 987 -26.00 33.55 15.83
CA LYS A 987 -27.20 33.42 16.68
C LYS A 987 -27.24 34.57 17.69
N PRO A 988 -28.41 34.88 18.29
CA PRO A 988 -28.49 35.83 19.40
C PRO A 988 -27.49 35.49 20.52
N ALA A 989 -26.84 36.51 21.09
CA ALA A 989 -25.73 36.32 22.01
C ALA A 989 -26.11 35.50 23.27
N ALA A 990 -27.30 35.75 23.83
CA ALA A 990 -27.80 35.06 25.02
C ALA A 990 -27.98 33.55 24.79
N ASN A 991 -28.53 33.17 23.63
CA ASN A 991 -28.73 31.77 23.26
C ASN A 991 -27.40 31.03 23.12
N THR A 992 -26.38 31.69 22.58
CA THR A 992 -25.07 31.10 22.35
C THR A 992 -24.30 30.93 23.65
N LEU A 993 -24.27 31.95 24.51
CA LEU A 993 -23.54 31.89 25.78
C LEU A 993 -24.22 30.97 26.79
N ALA A 994 -25.55 30.89 26.83
CA ALA A 994 -26.28 30.01 27.75
C ALA A 994 -25.96 28.51 27.57
N ILE A 995 -25.54 28.08 26.37
CA ILE A 995 -25.19 26.68 26.06
C ILE A 995 -23.81 26.30 26.60
N HIS A 996 -22.92 27.27 26.79
CA HIS A 996 -21.49 27.04 27.02
C HIS A 996 -21.00 27.38 28.44
N THR A 997 -21.84 27.89 29.33
CA THR A 997 -21.45 28.35 30.67
C THR A 997 -21.95 27.46 31.82
N ASN A 998 -21.17 27.36 32.91
CA ASN A 998 -21.64 26.83 34.20
C ASN A 998 -22.48 27.93 34.88
N VAL A 999 -23.73 27.62 35.17
CA VAL A 999 -24.70 28.58 35.72
C VAL A 999 -24.46 28.71 37.24
N GLY A 1000 -24.12 29.91 37.69
CA GLY A 1000 -24.17 30.26 39.12
C GLY A 1000 -23.23 31.41 39.50
N LYS A 1001 -23.75 32.64 39.49
CA LYS A 1001 -23.43 33.78 40.41
C LYS A 1001 -23.88 35.11 39.79
N ALA A 1002 -25.14 35.50 40.02
CA ALA A 1002 -25.64 36.84 39.68
C ALA A 1002 -24.99 37.97 40.53
N GLU A 1003 -24.41 37.62 41.69
CA GLU A 1003 -23.76 38.60 42.59
C GLU A 1003 -22.43 39.16 42.05
N TYR A 1004 -21.75 38.47 41.13
CA TYR A 1004 -20.44 38.90 40.62
C TYR A 1004 -20.55 40.06 39.62
N TRP A 1005 -21.59 40.05 38.78
CA TRP A 1005 -21.85 41.13 37.81
C TRP A 1005 -22.17 42.46 38.52
N LYS A 1006 -23.00 42.44 39.58
CA LYS A 1006 -23.31 43.63 40.38
C LYS A 1006 -22.06 44.30 40.97
N ARG A 1007 -21.09 43.52 41.47
CA ARG A 1007 -19.81 44.05 42.00
C ARG A 1007 -18.90 44.67 40.92
N SER A 1008 -18.95 44.15 39.70
CA SER A 1008 -18.12 44.64 38.58
C SER A 1008 -18.58 45.97 37.98
N VAL A 1009 -19.86 46.34 38.17
CA VAL A 1009 -20.47 47.56 37.59
C VAL A 1009 -20.49 48.73 38.59
N THR A 1010 -20.49 48.47 39.91
CA THR A 1010 -20.59 49.51 40.95
C THR A 1010 -19.25 50.05 41.47
N GLY A 1011 -18.11 49.52 41.02
CA GLY A 1011 -16.79 50.09 41.34
C GLY A 1011 -16.35 49.99 42.81
N HIS A 1012 -16.88 49.04 43.59
CA HIS A 1012 -16.36 48.77 44.95
C HIS A 1012 -15.27 47.70 44.89
N GLY A 1013 -14.02 48.15 44.75
CA GLY A 1013 -12.84 47.33 44.98
C GLY A 1013 -12.59 47.14 46.47
N GLU A 1014 -12.64 45.90 46.95
CA GLU A 1014 -11.87 45.50 48.13
C GLU A 1014 -10.64 44.73 47.64
N ALA A 1015 -9.47 45.30 47.92
CA ALA A 1015 -8.20 44.59 47.87
C ALA A 1015 -8.15 43.58 49.02
N SER A 1016 -7.93 42.30 48.73
CA SER A 1016 -7.35 41.38 49.72
C SER A 1016 -6.53 40.26 49.05
N SER A 1017 -5.24 40.28 49.40
CA SER A 1017 -4.18 39.25 49.45
C SER A 1017 -4.15 38.12 48.43
#